data_AF-A0A917HMM1-F1
#
_entry.id   AF-A0A917HMM1-F1
#
_cell.length_a   1.000
_cell.length_b   1.000
_cell.length_c   1.000
_cell.angle_alpha   90.00
_cell.angle_beta   90.00
_cell.angle_gamma   90.00
#
_symmetry.space_group_name_H-M   'P 1'
#
loop_
_entity.id
_entity.type
_entity.pdbx_description
1 polymer ?
#
loop_
_entity_poly.entity_id
_entity_poly.type
_entity_poly.pdbx_seq_one_letter_code
_entity_poly.pdbx_strand_id
1 'polypeptide(L)'
;MRKVDNNHVRQTAGLSKKVIVVLLGGALLIQPLAAAVPVSWNPAKTSVAAAATASSAFKLLQESYITAGALKKEYVWTTQRSGKKAETNVHVIEIDLSNPNVKLDAMSGKNNTVGKLNTIANMTKENGAVAGINADVFITSTEGSPMGAQVSSGTMLVSPMKIKGMYAFAVTKDRQPVIDSYTFDGTVKSGDGSTFVLAGMNQSAYVPEVGGSKYSHFNQLHIYTSAWGGAERPRNAMATPTEVLVRNGIVEQISEQAPISGAIPSDGYILRGHGDAAKFIVEHLQVGQSVTSNYSLVSSNGSKVDPSSFQMLIGGHTILVDKGAAAAFSRDISGVSGSSIVSRSAVGYSKDGKKAYLITTEKFGNSTGATLKEMQQIMVGLGVYKGINLDGGGSTTMIDRPLGETGLQLTHSTQYGTTQRSVANGIGVFSTAPKGSLKGITVSGSNVLFIGQKASYSVKAYDTYYNPFELTSTNAKWSSIGSVGTMSGNEFTATKAGTATISVRSGDVTSNYPIEVIGQDQVAEVKLDAAAGMLTKGATVSVPVTITLKNGKSYKLTGDSLKWEFIGFTGSQKGNTITVESTGTSTTGYAIGRYDGFPTILPFTQGGSEKTLENFENVGYAITSQVTPSATTTGGVKLVSDLPKQTSGKALQISYDFSAGTGTKAVYAVFNGTAGKTVDGAPNGMTVDVYGDGSLNWLRAEFTDADGKAHLVDLAKQLDWTGWKTVKADLSSYGMKYPVKLKRIYVVTIADGQDERAATGAVGLDNLKLQYASAPVTSVNKSIVMNIGKKTATVDGKSITLDVAPLELNGTTYVPLRFVSDALGATLKWDDKLNRVSVIKGSTMLEMVIGKKELVMNGKRSETAVAPIVRNGRTLIPIRLFSENLGLKVGYENKTKKITID
;
A
#
# COMPACT_ATOMS: atom_id res chain seq x y z
N MET A 1 -65.26 -10.74 18.56
CA MET A 1 -65.98 -10.77 19.86
C MET A 1 -65.41 -9.65 20.75
N ARG A 2 -66.28 -8.77 21.27
CA ARG A 2 -66.15 -7.73 22.36
C ARG A 2 -65.08 -6.62 22.15
N LYS A 3 -65.43 -5.34 21.88
CA LYS A 3 -65.95 -4.23 22.75
C LYS A 3 -65.09 -4.01 24.01
N VAL A 4 -64.61 -2.80 24.37
CA VAL A 4 -65.38 -1.62 24.85
C VAL A 4 -64.50 -0.33 24.87
N ASP A 5 -65.12 0.81 24.59
CA ASP A 5 -64.67 2.21 24.72
C ASP A 5 -64.43 2.71 26.17
N ASN A 6 -63.68 3.80 26.36
CA ASN A 6 -64.23 4.95 27.09
C ASN A 6 -63.40 6.25 26.95
N ASN A 7 -64.13 7.30 26.57
CA ASN A 7 -63.75 8.73 26.60
C ASN A 7 -63.79 9.29 28.03
N HIS A 8 -63.05 10.38 28.28
CA HIS A 8 -63.66 11.60 28.88
C HIS A 8 -62.81 12.88 28.70
N VAL A 9 -63.44 13.78 27.96
CA VAL A 9 -63.41 15.26 27.87
C VAL A 9 -63.00 16.05 29.13
N ARG A 10 -62.27 17.16 28.95
CA ARG A 10 -62.56 18.45 29.62
C ARG A 10 -62.10 19.67 28.79
N GLN A 11 -62.98 20.67 28.79
CA GLN A 11 -63.05 21.90 27.98
C GLN A 11 -62.27 23.10 28.57
N THR A 12 -62.33 24.20 27.79
CA THR A 12 -62.24 25.65 28.10
C THR A 12 -60.88 26.30 27.82
N ALA A 13 -60.69 27.31 26.95
CA ALA A 13 -61.40 28.50 26.46
C ALA A 13 -60.77 29.81 27.01
N GLY A 14 -60.54 30.79 26.14
CA GLY A 14 -60.26 32.20 26.48
C GLY A 14 -58.98 32.77 25.86
N LEU A 15 -58.97 33.33 24.64
CA LEU A 15 -59.39 34.68 24.17
C LEU A 15 -58.40 35.85 24.40
N SER A 16 -58.12 36.51 23.27
CA SER A 16 -57.78 37.94 23.07
C SER A 16 -56.33 38.39 23.29
N LYS A 17 -55.78 39.41 22.62
CA LYS A 17 -55.95 40.14 21.33
C LYS A 17 -54.79 41.17 21.31
N LYS A 18 -54.26 41.51 20.11
CA LYS A 18 -53.77 42.84 19.64
C LYS A 18 -52.87 42.60 18.38
N VAL A 19 -53.37 42.74 17.13
CA VAL A 19 -53.52 43.96 16.28
C VAL A 19 -52.14 44.57 15.90
N ILE A 20 -51.57 44.32 14.70
CA ILE A 20 -51.77 44.94 13.34
C ILE A 20 -50.85 46.18 13.12
N VAL A 21 -49.82 46.11 12.24
CA VAL A 21 -49.62 46.83 10.93
C VAL A 21 -48.34 47.71 11.01
N VAL A 22 -47.46 47.98 10.02
CA VAL A 22 -47.19 47.66 8.59
C VAL A 22 -45.79 48.22 8.25
N LEU A 23 -45.24 47.83 7.08
CA LEU A 23 -44.28 48.51 6.18
C LEU A 23 -43.00 47.66 5.93
N LEU A 24 -42.46 47.50 4.71
CA LEU A 24 -42.88 47.66 3.31
C LEU A 24 -41.69 47.11 2.47
N GLY A 25 -41.97 46.44 1.35
CA GLY A 25 -41.05 46.24 0.22
C GLY A 25 -40.35 44.86 0.19
N GLY A 26 -40.49 44.01 -0.82
CA GLY A 26 -41.05 44.16 -2.15
C GLY A 26 -40.20 43.33 -3.12
N ALA A 27 -40.64 42.11 -3.42
CA ALA A 27 -40.14 41.31 -4.54
C ALA A 27 -41.37 40.85 -5.36
N LEU A 28 -41.47 41.37 -6.57
CA LEU A 28 -42.57 41.10 -7.51
C LEU A 28 -42.13 40.00 -8.48
N LEU A 29 -42.75 38.83 -8.34
CA LEU A 29 -42.84 37.78 -9.36
C LEU A 29 -44.23 37.89 -10.00
N ILE A 30 -44.27 37.94 -11.33
CA ILE A 30 -45.49 37.91 -12.14
C ILE A 30 -45.98 36.46 -12.22
N GLN A 31 -47.26 36.23 -11.88
CA GLN A 31 -47.96 34.96 -12.07
C GLN A 31 -48.51 34.79 -13.50
N PRO A 32 -48.76 33.55 -13.96
CA PRO A 32 -49.53 33.27 -15.17
C PRO A 32 -51.03 33.06 -14.87
N LEU A 33 -51.86 33.43 -15.84
CA LEU A 33 -53.32 33.20 -15.88
C LEU A 33 -53.67 31.70 -16.01
N ALA A 34 -54.78 31.33 -15.37
CA ALA A 34 -55.41 30.02 -15.41
C ALA A 34 -56.63 29.98 -16.33
N ALA A 35 -56.90 28.82 -16.93
CA ALA A 35 -58.21 28.32 -17.39
C ALA A 35 -58.03 26.81 -17.69
N ALA A 36 -58.90 25.85 -17.43
CA ALA A 36 -60.16 25.72 -16.70
C ALA A 36 -60.34 24.20 -16.43
N VAL A 37 -61.10 23.81 -15.39
CA VAL A 37 -61.49 22.41 -15.06
C VAL A 37 -63.03 22.34 -15.05
N PRO A 38 -63.72 21.20 -15.29
CA PRO A 38 -64.03 20.24 -14.20
C PRO A 38 -64.13 18.73 -14.60
N VAL A 39 -63.57 17.81 -13.78
CA VAL A 39 -64.23 16.79 -12.89
C VAL A 39 -64.69 15.50 -13.62
N SER A 40 -64.14 14.31 -13.35
CA SER A 40 -64.60 13.47 -12.22
C SER A 40 -63.63 12.39 -11.67
N TRP A 41 -63.62 12.30 -10.33
CA TRP A 41 -63.39 11.16 -9.42
C TRP A 41 -61.98 10.61 -9.14
N ASN A 42 -61.65 10.62 -7.83
CA ASN A 42 -60.38 10.33 -7.17
C ASN A 42 -60.68 9.46 -5.94
N PRO A 43 -59.81 8.49 -5.60
CA PRO A 43 -59.49 8.29 -4.19
C PRO A 43 -57.98 8.36 -3.91
N ALA A 44 -57.65 9.06 -2.82
CA ALA A 44 -56.44 9.01 -2.01
C ALA A 44 -55.08 9.18 -2.71
N LYS A 45 -54.58 10.43 -2.76
CA LYS A 45 -53.14 10.71 -2.89
C LYS A 45 -52.51 10.72 -1.50
N THR A 46 -51.73 9.70 -1.19
CA THR A 46 -50.66 9.80 -0.20
C THR A 46 -49.58 10.74 -0.75
N SER A 47 -49.27 11.79 0.00
CA SER A 47 -48.18 12.70 -0.33
C SER A 47 -46.84 11.99 -0.11
N VAL A 48 -46.22 11.53 -1.21
CA VAL A 48 -44.82 11.15 -1.18
C VAL A 48 -44.02 12.44 -1.08
N ALA A 49 -43.37 12.63 0.07
CA ALA A 49 -42.39 13.70 0.26
C ALA A 49 -41.36 13.64 -0.88
N ALA A 50 -41.15 14.77 -1.56
CA ALA A 50 -40.09 14.91 -2.55
C ALA A 50 -38.74 14.68 -1.85
N ALA A 51 -38.13 13.52 -2.10
CA ALA A 51 -36.76 13.25 -1.70
C ALA A 51 -35.84 14.20 -2.48
N ALA A 52 -35.07 15.00 -1.76
CA ALA A 52 -34.04 15.86 -2.33
C ALA A 52 -33.03 15.00 -3.11
N THR A 53 -32.94 15.19 -4.42
CA THR A 53 -31.90 14.60 -5.28
C THR A 53 -30.55 15.22 -4.93
N ALA A 54 -29.75 14.53 -4.12
CA ALA A 54 -28.34 14.88 -3.91
C ALA A 54 -27.59 14.73 -5.24
N SER A 55 -27.01 15.81 -5.76
CA SER A 55 -26.26 15.81 -7.02
C SER A 55 -24.96 15.01 -6.87
N SER A 56 -24.68 14.10 -7.80
CA SER A 56 -23.35 13.50 -7.93
C SER A 56 -22.33 14.55 -8.35
N ALA A 57 -21.09 14.46 -7.86
CA ALA A 57 -20.04 15.43 -8.13
C ALA A 57 -18.73 14.74 -8.56
N PHE A 58 -18.08 15.30 -9.59
CA PHE A 58 -16.75 14.91 -10.04
C PHE A 58 -15.71 15.89 -9.50
N LYS A 59 -14.63 15.35 -8.93
CA LYS A 59 -13.43 16.12 -8.59
C LYS A 59 -12.23 15.55 -9.33
N LEU A 60 -11.64 16.33 -10.23
CA LEU A 60 -10.36 15.99 -10.86
C LEU A 60 -9.26 16.03 -9.79
N LEU A 61 -8.50 14.95 -9.68
CA LEU A 61 -7.36 14.82 -8.77
C LEU A 61 -6.05 15.09 -9.50
N GLN A 62 -5.89 14.51 -10.69
CA GLN A 62 -4.66 14.57 -11.47
C GLN A 62 -4.97 14.47 -12.96
N GLU A 63 -4.15 15.14 -13.76
CA GLU A 63 -4.04 14.92 -15.19
C GLU A 63 -2.58 14.81 -15.62
N SER A 64 -2.27 13.93 -16.57
CA SER A 64 -0.92 13.75 -17.10
C SER A 64 -0.94 13.13 -18.48
N TYR A 65 -0.13 13.64 -19.41
CA TYR A 65 0.01 13.05 -20.74
C TYR A 65 0.66 11.66 -20.68
N ILE A 66 0.17 10.74 -21.51
CA ILE A 66 0.83 9.44 -21.78
C ILE A 66 1.68 9.56 -23.06
N THR A 67 1.11 10.24 -24.06
CA THR A 67 1.75 10.64 -25.32
C THR A 67 0.93 11.78 -25.95
N ALA A 68 1.42 12.39 -27.02
CA ALA A 68 0.66 13.34 -27.83
C ALA A 68 -0.68 12.72 -28.28
N GLY A 69 -1.78 13.34 -27.88
CA GLY A 69 -3.14 12.86 -28.19
C GLY A 69 -3.71 11.86 -27.19
N ALA A 70 -2.99 11.47 -26.12
CA ALA A 70 -3.52 10.64 -25.04
C ALA A 70 -3.24 11.25 -23.66
N LEU A 71 -4.30 11.55 -22.91
CA LEU A 71 -4.25 12.19 -21.61
C LEU A 71 -4.88 11.27 -20.55
N LYS A 72 -4.12 10.94 -19.51
CA LYS A 72 -4.66 10.29 -18.32
C LYS A 72 -5.31 11.34 -17.42
N LYS A 73 -6.52 11.06 -16.93
CA LYS A 73 -7.24 11.85 -15.94
C LYS A 73 -7.73 10.95 -14.81
N GLU A 74 -7.55 11.41 -13.59
CA GLU A 74 -7.97 10.71 -12.39
C GLU A 74 -8.98 11.56 -11.62
N TYR A 75 -10.14 10.97 -11.31
CA TYR A 75 -11.22 11.64 -10.63
C TYR A 75 -11.63 10.88 -9.37
N VAL A 76 -12.21 11.61 -8.42
CA VAL A 76 -13.13 11.03 -7.43
C VAL A 76 -14.54 11.41 -7.84
N TRP A 77 -15.37 10.39 -8.04
CA TRP A 77 -16.81 10.53 -8.21
C TRP A 77 -17.52 10.28 -6.89
N THR A 78 -18.32 11.24 -6.45
CA THR A 78 -19.08 11.16 -5.20
C THR A 78 -20.56 10.93 -5.49
N THR A 79 -21.15 9.96 -4.80
CA THR A 79 -22.58 9.66 -4.82
C THR A 79 -23.14 9.40 -3.42
N GLN A 80 -24.45 9.22 -3.31
CA GLN A 80 -25.10 8.75 -2.08
C GLN A 80 -25.69 7.35 -2.27
N ARG A 81 -25.39 6.46 -1.33
CA ARG A 81 -25.99 5.12 -1.23
C ARG A 81 -26.68 4.99 0.11
N SER A 82 -28.01 4.84 0.09
CA SER A 82 -28.82 4.74 1.32
C SER A 82 -28.54 5.87 2.33
N GLY A 83 -28.42 7.11 1.82
CA GLY A 83 -28.14 8.30 2.64
C GLY A 83 -26.68 8.45 3.11
N LYS A 84 -25.78 7.53 2.76
CA LYS A 84 -24.34 7.62 3.08
C LYS A 84 -23.54 8.06 1.86
N LYS A 85 -22.55 8.93 2.08
CA LYS A 85 -21.56 9.31 1.05
C LYS A 85 -20.78 8.08 0.60
N ALA A 86 -20.66 7.89 -0.71
CA ALA A 86 -19.80 6.90 -1.32
C ALA A 86 -18.89 7.60 -2.33
N GLU A 87 -17.61 7.24 -2.31
CA GLU A 87 -16.59 7.79 -3.20
C GLU A 87 -16.02 6.66 -4.06
N THR A 88 -15.88 6.92 -5.35
CA THR A 88 -15.35 5.98 -6.33
C THR A 88 -14.27 6.68 -7.13
N ASN A 89 -13.08 6.09 -7.14
CA ASN A 89 -12.00 6.53 -8.01
C ASN A 89 -12.34 6.14 -9.44
N VAL A 90 -12.23 7.09 -10.36
CA VAL A 90 -12.48 6.93 -11.79
C VAL A 90 -11.21 7.30 -12.54
N HIS A 91 -10.68 6.36 -13.32
CA HIS A 91 -9.50 6.56 -14.13
C HIS A 91 -9.93 6.60 -15.60
N VAL A 92 -9.44 7.60 -16.33
CA VAL A 92 -9.83 7.85 -17.71
C VAL A 92 -8.58 8.06 -18.54
N ILE A 93 -8.47 7.34 -19.65
CA ILE A 93 -7.58 7.73 -20.75
C ILE A 93 -8.47 8.39 -21.79
N GLU A 94 -8.29 9.70 -21.99
CA GLU A 94 -8.92 10.46 -23.05
C GLU A 94 -7.99 10.49 -24.27
N ILE A 95 -8.48 10.01 -25.41
CA ILE A 95 -7.73 9.88 -26.65
C ILE A 95 -8.33 10.83 -27.69
N ASP A 96 -7.52 11.73 -28.23
CA ASP A 96 -7.87 12.61 -29.33
C ASP A 96 -7.63 11.88 -30.67
N LEU A 97 -8.71 11.38 -31.25
CA LEU A 97 -8.73 10.68 -32.53
C LEU A 97 -8.43 11.60 -33.73
N SER A 98 -8.39 12.93 -33.53
CA SER A 98 -7.94 13.87 -34.56
C SER A 98 -6.41 14.01 -34.58
N ASN A 99 -5.71 13.67 -33.50
CA ASN A 99 -4.26 13.81 -33.40
C ASN A 99 -3.55 12.65 -34.13
N PRO A 100 -2.75 12.87 -35.19
CA PRO A 100 -2.14 11.79 -35.99
C PRO A 100 -1.08 10.97 -35.24
N ASN A 101 -0.66 11.41 -34.05
CA ASN A 101 0.39 10.79 -33.25
C ASN A 101 -0.11 9.76 -32.23
N VAL A 102 -1.40 9.40 -32.28
CA VAL A 102 -1.99 8.35 -31.45
C VAL A 102 -2.93 7.47 -32.26
N LYS A 103 -2.94 6.17 -31.97
CA LYS A 103 -3.93 5.24 -32.51
C LYS A 103 -4.46 4.31 -31.42
N LEU A 104 -5.71 3.86 -31.58
CA LEU A 104 -6.30 2.77 -30.81
C LEU A 104 -6.28 1.49 -31.62
N ASP A 105 -5.97 0.36 -30.99
CA ASP A 105 -6.14 -0.95 -31.63
C ASP A 105 -6.63 -1.99 -30.62
N ALA A 106 -7.31 -3.03 -31.11
CA ALA A 106 -7.62 -4.20 -30.31
C ALA A 106 -6.33 -5.00 -30.07
N MET A 107 -6.14 -5.48 -28.85
CA MET A 107 -4.99 -6.28 -28.45
C MET A 107 -5.44 -7.64 -27.91
N SER A 108 -4.71 -8.68 -28.29
CA SER A 108 -4.72 -9.96 -27.59
C SER A 108 -3.28 -10.34 -27.19
N GLY A 109 -3.04 -11.59 -26.78
CA GLY A 109 -1.68 -12.05 -26.50
C GLY A 109 -0.75 -11.96 -27.72
N LYS A 110 0.53 -12.25 -27.52
CA LYS A 110 1.59 -12.20 -28.56
C LYS A 110 1.09 -12.67 -29.93
N ASN A 111 1.42 -11.88 -30.96
CA ASN A 111 0.99 -12.06 -32.35
C ASN A 111 -0.54 -11.96 -32.56
N ASN A 112 -1.26 -11.24 -31.68
CA ASN A 112 -2.72 -11.11 -31.71
C ASN A 112 -3.46 -12.46 -31.73
N THR A 113 -2.96 -13.41 -30.93
CA THR A 113 -3.57 -14.74 -30.79
C THR A 113 -4.83 -14.70 -29.93
N VAL A 114 -5.86 -15.43 -30.33
CA VAL A 114 -7.17 -15.53 -29.66
C VAL A 114 -7.43 -16.96 -29.17
N GLY A 115 -8.30 -17.15 -28.18
CA GLY A 115 -8.46 -18.48 -27.55
C GLY A 115 -7.30 -18.84 -26.60
N LYS A 116 -6.61 -17.83 -26.07
CA LYS A 116 -5.68 -17.93 -24.95
C LYS A 116 -5.71 -16.64 -24.13
N LEU A 117 -5.90 -16.76 -22.83
CA LEU A 117 -5.98 -15.62 -21.92
C LEU A 117 -4.58 -15.05 -21.62
N ASN A 118 -4.49 -13.72 -21.48
CA ASN A 118 -3.27 -13.03 -21.03
C ASN A 118 -3.63 -11.81 -20.15
N THR A 119 -2.69 -11.27 -19.39
CA THR A 119 -2.92 -10.05 -18.60
C THR A 119 -2.85 -8.81 -19.49
N ILE A 120 -3.55 -7.73 -19.13
CA ILE A 120 -3.49 -6.47 -19.89
C ILE A 120 -2.09 -5.87 -19.88
N ALA A 121 -1.33 -6.00 -18.78
CA ALA A 121 0.07 -5.60 -18.75
C ALA A 121 0.91 -6.33 -19.82
N ASN A 122 0.76 -7.65 -19.94
CA ASN A 122 1.47 -8.42 -20.94
C ASN A 122 1.02 -8.07 -22.35
N MET A 123 -0.29 -7.97 -22.61
CA MET A 123 -0.81 -7.58 -23.93
C MET A 123 -0.30 -6.20 -24.35
N THR A 124 -0.33 -5.22 -23.44
CA THR A 124 0.16 -3.86 -23.70
C THR A 124 1.65 -3.87 -24.07
N LYS A 125 2.45 -4.64 -23.32
CA LYS A 125 3.89 -4.80 -23.58
C LYS A 125 4.18 -5.53 -24.89
N GLU A 126 3.54 -6.68 -25.13
CA GLU A 126 3.77 -7.55 -26.28
C GLU A 126 3.40 -6.88 -27.60
N ASN A 127 2.41 -6.00 -27.59
CA ASN A 127 1.97 -5.26 -28.77
C ASN A 127 2.68 -3.90 -28.93
N GLY A 128 3.44 -3.43 -27.93
CA GLY A 128 4.11 -2.13 -27.96
C GLY A 128 3.17 -0.93 -27.76
N ALA A 129 2.04 -1.14 -27.08
CA ALA A 129 1.16 -0.06 -26.65
C ALA A 129 1.79 0.72 -25.48
N VAL A 130 1.43 2.00 -25.35
CA VAL A 130 1.84 2.88 -24.26
C VAL A 130 0.81 2.96 -23.14
N ALA A 131 -0.39 2.44 -23.37
CA ALA A 131 -1.42 2.23 -22.36
C ALA A 131 -2.45 1.21 -22.85
N GLY A 132 -3.30 0.70 -21.96
CA GLY A 132 -4.41 -0.16 -22.34
C GLY A 132 -5.35 -0.54 -21.21
N ILE A 133 -6.55 -1.01 -21.57
CA ILE A 133 -7.55 -1.55 -20.64
C ILE A 133 -8.05 -2.92 -21.11
N ASN A 134 -8.67 -3.69 -20.21
CA ASN A 134 -9.41 -4.88 -20.60
C ASN A 134 -10.68 -4.54 -21.38
N ALA A 135 -11.15 -5.46 -22.21
CA ALA A 135 -12.27 -5.21 -23.12
C ALA A 135 -13.39 -6.26 -23.04
N ASP A 136 -13.43 -7.23 -23.95
CA ASP A 136 -14.61 -8.04 -24.17
C ASP A 136 -14.89 -9.01 -23.02
N VAL A 137 -16.16 -9.37 -22.86
CA VAL A 137 -16.55 -10.50 -22.03
C VAL A 137 -16.18 -11.82 -22.73
N PHE A 138 -15.85 -12.84 -21.94
CA PHE A 138 -15.38 -14.12 -22.46
C PHE A 138 -15.86 -15.27 -21.60
N ILE A 139 -15.84 -16.47 -22.16
CA ILE A 139 -16.27 -17.68 -21.47
C ILE A 139 -15.12 -18.18 -20.61
N THR A 140 -15.29 -18.08 -19.29
CA THR A 140 -14.23 -18.43 -18.32
C THR A 140 -14.00 -19.93 -18.15
N SER A 141 -14.89 -20.77 -18.67
CA SER A 141 -14.84 -22.24 -18.54
C SER A 141 -14.18 -22.96 -19.72
N THR A 142 -13.70 -22.24 -20.73
CA THR A 142 -13.18 -22.80 -21.98
C THR A 142 -11.87 -22.12 -22.41
N GLU A 143 -11.49 -22.20 -23.68
CA GLU A 143 -10.22 -21.68 -24.24
C GLU A 143 -10.10 -20.13 -24.15
N GLY A 144 -11.17 -19.43 -23.74
CA GLY A 144 -11.09 -18.01 -23.41
C GLY A 144 -11.09 -17.09 -24.62
N SER A 145 -11.74 -17.50 -25.72
CA SER A 145 -12.02 -16.60 -26.86
C SER A 145 -13.08 -15.55 -26.48
N PRO A 146 -12.96 -14.30 -26.98
CA PRO A 146 -13.95 -13.25 -26.73
C PRO A 146 -15.33 -13.59 -27.29
N MET A 147 -16.40 -13.09 -26.65
CA MET A 147 -17.78 -13.35 -27.07
C MET A 147 -18.23 -12.46 -28.22
N GLY A 148 -17.72 -11.23 -28.30
CA GLY A 148 -17.96 -10.30 -29.39
C GLY A 148 -16.94 -10.46 -30.52
N ALA A 149 -17.09 -9.59 -31.51
CA ALA A 149 -16.18 -9.54 -32.64
C ALA A 149 -14.87 -8.85 -32.25
N GLN A 150 -13.78 -9.24 -32.89
CA GLN A 150 -12.49 -8.56 -32.77
C GLN A 150 -11.89 -8.33 -34.16
N VAL A 151 -11.56 -7.07 -34.46
CA VAL A 151 -10.75 -6.66 -35.61
C VAL A 151 -9.53 -5.93 -35.05
N SER A 152 -8.34 -6.33 -35.46
CA SER A 152 -7.08 -5.67 -35.10
C SER A 152 -6.32 -5.33 -36.38
N SER A 153 -5.85 -4.09 -36.49
CA SER A 153 -5.16 -3.59 -37.69
C SER A 153 -5.90 -3.95 -39.01
N GLY A 154 -7.24 -3.84 -39.02
CA GLY A 154 -8.10 -4.16 -40.16
C GLY A 154 -8.25 -5.64 -40.51
N THR A 155 -7.72 -6.55 -39.70
CA THR A 155 -7.91 -8.00 -39.87
C THR A 155 -8.91 -8.52 -38.84
N MET A 156 -9.93 -9.24 -39.30
CA MET A 156 -10.90 -9.90 -38.43
C MET A 156 -10.25 -11.11 -37.77
N LEU A 157 -10.22 -11.11 -36.44
CA LEU A 157 -9.62 -12.17 -35.64
C LEU A 157 -10.68 -13.07 -35.01
N VAL A 158 -11.84 -12.53 -34.63
CA VAL A 158 -12.95 -13.30 -34.04
C VAL A 158 -14.27 -12.74 -34.55
N SER A 159 -15.21 -13.61 -34.90
CA SER A 159 -16.58 -13.22 -35.22
C SER A 159 -17.45 -13.06 -33.98
N PRO A 160 -18.51 -12.24 -34.03
CA PRO A 160 -19.43 -12.15 -32.90
C PRO A 160 -20.16 -13.49 -32.69
N MET A 161 -20.29 -13.92 -31.44
CA MET A 161 -21.10 -15.09 -31.09
C MET A 161 -22.59 -14.80 -31.35
N LYS A 162 -23.38 -15.86 -31.55
CA LYS A 162 -24.83 -15.83 -31.76
C LYS A 162 -25.59 -15.51 -30.45
N ILE A 163 -25.35 -14.33 -29.90
CA ILE A 163 -25.84 -13.85 -28.60
C ILE A 163 -26.48 -12.46 -28.77
N LYS A 164 -27.69 -12.24 -28.25
CA LYS A 164 -28.48 -11.04 -28.56
C LYS A 164 -28.03 -9.82 -27.76
N GLY A 165 -28.11 -8.64 -28.39
CA GLY A 165 -27.92 -7.36 -27.69
C GLY A 165 -26.48 -7.06 -27.26
N MET A 166 -25.49 -7.77 -27.82
CA MET A 166 -24.06 -7.42 -27.68
C MET A 166 -23.74 -6.17 -28.51
N TYR A 167 -23.05 -5.21 -27.91
CA TYR A 167 -22.48 -4.07 -28.63
C TYR A 167 -20.96 -4.16 -28.70
N ALA A 168 -20.40 -3.57 -29.75
CA ALA A 168 -18.98 -3.42 -29.98
C ALA A 168 -18.60 -1.94 -30.14
N PHE A 169 -17.36 -1.62 -29.78
CA PHE A 169 -16.72 -0.35 -30.09
C PHE A 169 -15.74 -0.55 -31.24
N ALA A 170 -15.77 0.34 -32.22
CA ALA A 170 -14.90 0.31 -33.38
C ALA A 170 -14.31 1.68 -33.67
N VAL A 171 -13.17 1.70 -34.34
CA VAL A 171 -12.58 2.88 -34.98
C VAL A 171 -12.39 2.54 -36.45
N THR A 172 -12.98 3.33 -37.35
CA THR A 172 -12.83 3.13 -38.80
C THR A 172 -11.40 3.47 -39.24
N LYS A 173 -11.01 3.06 -40.45
CA LYS A 173 -9.73 3.48 -41.06
C LYS A 173 -9.57 5.01 -41.14
N ASP A 174 -10.68 5.73 -41.27
CA ASP A 174 -10.74 7.20 -41.25
C ASP A 174 -10.81 7.79 -39.84
N ARG A 175 -10.48 6.98 -38.82
CA ARG A 175 -10.36 7.35 -37.41
C ARG A 175 -11.66 7.85 -36.77
N GLN A 176 -12.80 7.41 -37.30
CA GLN A 176 -14.12 7.71 -36.73
C GLN A 176 -14.53 6.63 -35.73
N PRO A 177 -14.91 7.00 -34.49
CA PRO A 177 -15.40 6.04 -33.52
C PRO A 177 -16.85 5.64 -33.82
N VAL A 178 -17.15 4.35 -33.71
CA VAL A 178 -18.48 3.78 -33.95
C VAL A 178 -18.82 2.83 -32.80
N ILE A 179 -20.07 2.87 -32.35
CA ILE A 179 -20.62 1.87 -31.42
C ILE A 179 -21.89 1.32 -32.04
N ASP A 180 -21.93 0.01 -32.24
CA ASP A 180 -23.06 -0.70 -32.83
C ASP A 180 -23.07 -2.18 -32.41
N SER A 181 -24.18 -2.87 -32.66
CA SER A 181 -24.25 -4.34 -32.56
C SER A 181 -23.99 -4.98 -33.92
N TYR A 182 -23.21 -6.06 -33.95
CA TYR A 182 -22.88 -6.77 -35.18
C TYR A 182 -23.22 -8.26 -35.09
N THR A 183 -23.72 -8.82 -36.19
CA THR A 183 -23.80 -10.28 -36.41
C THR A 183 -22.81 -10.70 -37.50
N PHE A 184 -22.64 -12.02 -37.66
CA PHE A 184 -21.75 -12.61 -38.65
C PHE A 184 -22.56 -13.21 -39.80
N ASP A 185 -22.18 -12.87 -41.03
CA ASP A 185 -22.71 -13.49 -42.24
C ASP A 185 -21.54 -14.06 -43.06
N GLY A 186 -21.52 -15.36 -43.28
CA GLY A 186 -20.44 -16.01 -44.02
C GLY A 186 -20.88 -17.25 -44.77
N THR A 187 -20.14 -17.60 -45.81
CA THR A 187 -20.45 -18.72 -46.71
C THR A 187 -19.16 -19.33 -47.23
N VAL A 188 -19.11 -20.66 -47.25
CA VAL A 188 -18.13 -21.45 -48.02
C VAL A 188 -18.77 -21.87 -49.33
N LYS A 189 -18.07 -21.68 -50.44
CA LYS A 189 -18.42 -22.20 -51.75
C LYS A 189 -17.33 -23.16 -52.22
N SER A 190 -17.74 -24.39 -52.50
CA SER A 190 -16.88 -25.40 -53.10
C SER A 190 -16.69 -25.16 -54.61
N GLY A 191 -15.64 -25.73 -55.19
CA GLY A 191 -15.34 -25.66 -56.62
C GLY A 191 -16.41 -26.31 -57.51
N ASP A 192 -17.25 -27.19 -56.95
CA ASP A 192 -18.40 -27.78 -57.65
C ASP A 192 -19.63 -26.83 -57.69
N GLY A 193 -19.55 -25.68 -57.01
CA GLY A 193 -20.62 -24.69 -56.91
C GLY A 193 -21.48 -24.80 -55.64
N SER A 194 -21.37 -25.89 -54.89
CA SER A 194 -22.13 -26.14 -53.65
C SER A 194 -21.73 -25.17 -52.54
N THR A 195 -22.70 -24.77 -51.70
CA THR A 195 -22.48 -23.75 -50.66
C THR A 195 -22.92 -24.21 -49.28
N PHE A 196 -22.21 -23.76 -48.24
CA PHE A 196 -22.60 -23.96 -46.85
C PHE A 196 -22.36 -22.68 -46.03
N VAL A 197 -23.24 -22.40 -45.05
CA VAL A 197 -23.16 -21.20 -44.21
C VAL A 197 -22.05 -21.33 -43.15
N LEU A 198 -21.20 -20.30 -43.03
CA LEU A 198 -20.26 -20.19 -41.92
C LEU A 198 -20.96 -19.63 -40.69
N ALA A 199 -20.86 -20.35 -39.59
CA ALA A 199 -21.48 -19.99 -38.32
C ALA A 199 -20.63 -19.04 -37.48
N GLY A 200 -19.30 -19.07 -37.65
CA GLY A 200 -18.37 -18.22 -36.92
C GLY A 200 -16.90 -18.47 -37.27
N MET A 201 -16.04 -17.62 -36.72
CA MET A 201 -14.59 -17.57 -36.90
C MET A 201 -13.89 -17.52 -35.53
N ASN A 202 -12.95 -18.43 -35.29
CA ASN A 202 -12.09 -18.46 -34.10
C ASN A 202 -12.83 -18.31 -32.76
N GLN A 203 -14.00 -18.97 -32.62
CA GLN A 203 -14.84 -18.89 -31.43
C GLN A 203 -14.59 -20.08 -30.50
N SER A 204 -14.63 -19.85 -29.18
CA SER A 204 -14.77 -20.94 -28.21
C SER A 204 -16.17 -21.57 -28.28
N ALA A 205 -16.35 -22.73 -27.66
CA ALA A 205 -17.68 -23.31 -27.46
C ALA A 205 -18.56 -22.41 -26.58
N TYR A 206 -19.82 -22.20 -26.98
CA TYR A 206 -20.80 -21.42 -26.23
C TYR A 206 -22.22 -21.97 -26.40
N VAL A 207 -23.16 -21.44 -25.62
CA VAL A 207 -24.60 -21.69 -25.76
C VAL A 207 -25.23 -20.52 -26.54
N PRO A 208 -25.69 -20.74 -27.79
CA PRO A 208 -26.35 -19.69 -28.57
C PRO A 208 -27.68 -19.22 -27.97
N GLU A 209 -28.00 -17.94 -28.10
CA GLU A 209 -29.32 -17.37 -27.75
C GLU A 209 -30.25 -17.27 -28.97
N VAL A 210 -29.75 -17.63 -30.15
CA VAL A 210 -30.49 -17.70 -31.42
C VAL A 210 -30.25 -19.04 -32.09
N GLY A 211 -31.26 -19.55 -32.80
CA GLY A 211 -31.15 -20.80 -33.57
C GLY A 211 -31.45 -22.09 -32.79
N GLY A 212 -31.84 -22.02 -31.51
CA GLY A 212 -32.44 -23.14 -30.76
C GLY A 212 -31.50 -24.29 -30.36
N SER A 213 -30.24 -24.31 -30.80
CA SER A 213 -29.25 -25.32 -30.41
C SER A 213 -28.69 -25.04 -29.01
N LYS A 214 -28.44 -26.10 -28.22
CA LYS A 214 -27.68 -26.02 -26.96
C LYS A 214 -26.17 -25.90 -27.17
N TYR A 215 -25.70 -26.12 -28.40
CA TYR A 215 -24.30 -26.25 -28.74
C TYR A 215 -23.97 -25.38 -29.97
N SER A 216 -23.09 -24.38 -29.81
CA SER A 216 -22.71 -23.46 -30.89
C SER A 216 -22.05 -24.13 -32.11
N HIS A 217 -21.43 -25.29 -31.95
CA HIS A 217 -20.76 -25.98 -33.06
C HIS A 217 -21.52 -27.22 -33.56
N PHE A 218 -22.70 -27.54 -33.02
CA PHE A 218 -23.48 -28.69 -33.48
C PHE A 218 -24.19 -28.37 -34.80
N ASN A 219 -23.98 -29.20 -35.83
CA ASN A 219 -24.49 -29.00 -37.19
C ASN A 219 -24.06 -27.66 -37.82
N GLN A 220 -22.86 -27.19 -37.51
CA GLN A 220 -22.35 -25.90 -37.99
C GLN A 220 -20.94 -26.04 -38.59
N LEU A 221 -20.62 -25.17 -39.54
CA LEU A 221 -19.29 -25.00 -40.12
C LEU A 221 -18.65 -23.75 -39.54
N HIS A 222 -17.42 -23.87 -39.01
CA HIS A 222 -16.65 -22.75 -38.48
C HIS A 222 -15.31 -22.63 -39.20
N ILE A 223 -14.77 -21.42 -39.26
CA ILE A 223 -13.43 -21.14 -39.78
C ILE A 223 -12.46 -20.87 -38.63
N TYR A 224 -11.28 -21.48 -38.68
CA TYR A 224 -10.19 -21.24 -37.75
C TYR A 224 -8.96 -20.78 -38.53
N THR A 225 -8.37 -19.67 -38.15
CA THR A 225 -7.20 -19.07 -38.82
C THR A 225 -5.95 -19.21 -37.96
N SER A 226 -4.80 -18.78 -38.48
CA SER A 226 -3.56 -18.65 -37.71
C SER A 226 -3.66 -17.81 -36.42
N ALA A 227 -4.71 -16.97 -36.29
CA ALA A 227 -5.00 -16.25 -35.05
C ALA A 227 -5.43 -17.17 -33.89
N TRP A 228 -5.93 -18.38 -34.14
CA TRP A 228 -6.35 -19.29 -33.08
C TRP A 228 -5.13 -19.84 -32.31
N GLY A 229 -5.00 -19.43 -31.04
CA GLY A 229 -3.94 -19.84 -30.13
C GLY A 229 -4.38 -20.89 -29.09
N GLY A 230 -5.63 -21.35 -29.12
CA GLY A 230 -6.14 -22.40 -28.24
C GLY A 230 -5.50 -23.75 -28.57
N ALA A 231 -5.25 -24.57 -27.53
CA ALA A 231 -4.58 -25.88 -27.68
C ALA A 231 -5.39 -26.85 -28.55
N GLU A 232 -6.71 -26.80 -28.44
CA GLU A 232 -7.63 -27.55 -29.30
C GLU A 232 -8.69 -26.60 -29.88
N ARG A 233 -9.26 -26.98 -31.03
CA ARG A 233 -10.46 -26.32 -31.57
C ARG A 233 -11.71 -26.96 -30.93
N PRO A 234 -12.68 -26.17 -30.45
CA PRO A 234 -13.78 -26.64 -29.61
C PRO A 234 -14.59 -27.76 -30.25
N ARG A 235 -14.81 -28.88 -29.55
CA ARG A 235 -15.67 -29.97 -30.06
C ARG A 235 -17.16 -29.59 -30.04
N ASN A 236 -17.59 -29.01 -28.92
CA ASN A 236 -18.94 -28.59 -28.53
C ASN A 236 -20.09 -29.61 -28.72
N ALA A 237 -19.80 -30.88 -29.02
CA ALA A 237 -20.76 -31.98 -29.11
C ALA A 237 -20.07 -33.32 -28.80
N MET A 238 -20.82 -34.41 -28.58
CA MET A 238 -20.26 -35.74 -28.26
C MET A 238 -19.59 -36.44 -29.47
N ALA A 239 -19.73 -35.91 -30.69
CA ALA A 239 -19.11 -36.46 -31.88
C ALA A 239 -17.87 -35.67 -32.32
N THR A 240 -16.86 -36.37 -32.83
CA THR A 240 -15.62 -35.75 -33.32
C THR A 240 -15.87 -35.02 -34.65
N PRO A 241 -15.46 -33.75 -34.78
CA PRO A 241 -15.65 -32.97 -36.01
C PRO A 241 -14.77 -33.45 -37.16
N THR A 242 -15.16 -33.08 -38.39
CA THR A 242 -14.32 -33.18 -39.59
C THR A 242 -13.64 -31.84 -39.84
N GLU A 243 -12.35 -31.87 -40.18
CA GLU A 243 -11.55 -30.67 -40.45
C GLU A 243 -10.94 -30.68 -41.85
N VAL A 244 -10.83 -29.49 -42.44
CA VAL A 244 -10.22 -29.28 -43.77
C VAL A 244 -9.21 -28.16 -43.67
N LEU A 245 -7.95 -28.43 -44.01
CA LEU A 245 -6.93 -27.41 -44.19
C LEU A 245 -7.04 -26.85 -45.61
N VAL A 246 -7.22 -25.55 -45.70
CA VAL A 246 -7.25 -24.79 -46.96
C VAL A 246 -6.08 -23.82 -46.96
N ARG A 247 -5.26 -23.85 -48.00
CA ARG A 247 -4.16 -22.89 -48.22
C ARG A 247 -4.28 -22.27 -49.59
N ASN A 248 -4.12 -20.95 -49.67
CA ASN A 248 -4.24 -20.19 -50.92
C ASN A 248 -5.54 -20.50 -51.71
N GLY A 249 -6.64 -20.77 -50.99
CA GLY A 249 -7.94 -21.10 -51.58
C GLY A 249 -8.06 -22.52 -52.13
N ILE A 250 -7.09 -23.40 -51.89
CA ILE A 250 -7.10 -24.80 -52.32
C ILE A 250 -7.14 -25.72 -51.09
N VAL A 251 -7.96 -26.78 -51.15
CA VAL A 251 -8.00 -27.82 -50.13
C VAL A 251 -6.70 -28.64 -50.16
N GLU A 252 -5.94 -28.61 -49.06
CA GLU A 252 -4.67 -29.33 -48.93
C GLU A 252 -4.83 -30.66 -48.19
N GLN A 253 -5.67 -30.68 -47.15
CA GLN A 253 -5.90 -31.86 -46.33
C GLN A 253 -7.35 -31.91 -45.84
N ILE A 254 -7.94 -33.10 -45.84
CA ILE A 254 -9.21 -33.39 -45.17
C ILE A 254 -8.92 -34.44 -44.09
N SER A 255 -9.43 -34.21 -42.89
CA SER A 255 -9.36 -35.13 -41.75
C SER A 255 -10.77 -35.42 -41.27
N GLU A 256 -11.31 -36.56 -41.69
CA GLU A 256 -12.64 -37.00 -41.29
C GLU A 256 -12.67 -37.43 -39.84
N GLN A 257 -13.61 -36.86 -39.07
CA GLN A 257 -13.83 -37.17 -37.66
C GLN A 257 -12.55 -37.14 -36.79
N ALA A 258 -11.59 -36.30 -37.17
CA ALA A 258 -10.34 -36.11 -36.47
C ALA A 258 -9.82 -34.67 -36.65
N PRO A 259 -9.08 -34.13 -35.67
CA PRO A 259 -8.46 -32.82 -35.82
C PRO A 259 -7.21 -32.89 -36.69
N ILE A 260 -6.95 -31.82 -37.44
CA ILE A 260 -5.66 -31.59 -38.09
C ILE A 260 -4.67 -31.07 -37.05
N SER A 261 -3.63 -31.84 -36.76
CA SER A 261 -2.59 -31.47 -35.79
C SER A 261 -1.72 -30.31 -36.29
N GLY A 262 -1.23 -29.49 -35.35
CA GLY A 262 -0.29 -28.40 -35.63
C GLY A 262 -0.93 -27.02 -35.68
N ALA A 263 -0.07 -26.02 -35.90
CA ALA A 263 -0.49 -24.63 -36.03
C ALA A 263 -1.11 -24.38 -37.41
N ILE A 264 -2.11 -23.51 -37.46
CA ILE A 264 -2.77 -23.14 -38.72
C ILE A 264 -1.82 -22.21 -39.50
N PRO A 265 -1.46 -22.55 -40.76
CA PRO A 265 -0.58 -21.73 -41.58
C PRO A 265 -1.11 -20.31 -41.78
N SER A 266 -0.22 -19.32 -41.88
CA SER A 266 -0.60 -17.91 -42.07
C SER A 266 -1.25 -17.62 -43.43
N ASP A 267 -0.99 -18.46 -44.43
CA ASP A 267 -1.56 -18.42 -45.78
C ASP A 267 -2.80 -19.32 -45.93
N GLY A 268 -3.37 -19.79 -44.82
CA GLY A 268 -4.47 -20.73 -44.82
C GLY A 268 -5.41 -20.63 -43.62
N TYR A 269 -6.34 -21.56 -43.57
CA TYR A 269 -7.33 -21.72 -42.50
C TYR A 269 -7.83 -23.16 -42.43
N ILE A 270 -8.44 -23.52 -41.30
CA ILE A 270 -9.16 -24.76 -41.10
C ILE A 270 -10.66 -24.51 -41.16
N LEU A 271 -11.37 -25.23 -42.02
CA LEU A 271 -12.82 -25.40 -41.92
C LEU A 271 -13.10 -26.55 -40.98
N ARG A 272 -13.90 -26.31 -39.93
CA ARG A 272 -14.28 -27.30 -38.94
C ARG A 272 -15.79 -27.52 -39.00
N GLY A 273 -16.21 -28.71 -39.40
CA GLY A 273 -17.61 -29.09 -39.58
C GLY A 273 -18.05 -30.19 -38.62
N HIS A 274 -19.30 -30.09 -38.14
CA HIS A 274 -20.00 -31.15 -37.42
C HIS A 274 -21.34 -31.44 -38.10
N GLY A 275 -21.80 -32.70 -38.07
CA GLY A 275 -23.12 -33.09 -38.55
C GLY A 275 -23.31 -32.75 -40.02
N ASP A 276 -24.32 -31.96 -40.37
CA ASP A 276 -24.58 -31.58 -41.77
C ASP A 276 -23.44 -30.78 -42.39
N ALA A 277 -22.68 -30.03 -41.60
CA ALA A 277 -21.46 -29.37 -42.09
C ALA A 277 -20.32 -30.37 -42.37
N ALA A 278 -20.23 -31.46 -41.61
CA ALA A 278 -19.28 -32.53 -41.88
C ALA A 278 -19.69 -33.32 -43.13
N LYS A 279 -20.99 -33.58 -43.33
CA LYS A 279 -21.51 -34.17 -44.58
C LYS A 279 -21.19 -33.31 -45.78
N PHE A 280 -21.43 -31.99 -45.69
CA PHE A 280 -21.05 -31.05 -46.74
C PHE A 280 -19.57 -31.13 -47.11
N ILE A 281 -18.68 -31.21 -46.11
CA ILE A 281 -17.24 -31.38 -46.36
C ILE A 281 -16.98 -32.67 -47.14
N VAL A 282 -17.50 -33.81 -46.68
CA VAL A 282 -17.22 -35.12 -47.29
C VAL A 282 -17.83 -35.24 -48.70
N GLU A 283 -19.02 -34.66 -48.92
CA GLU A 283 -19.74 -34.77 -50.19
C GLU A 283 -19.22 -33.80 -51.26
N HIS A 284 -18.72 -32.63 -50.86
CA HIS A 284 -18.45 -31.53 -51.78
C HIS A 284 -17.01 -31.01 -51.79
N LEU A 285 -16.13 -31.43 -50.87
CA LEU A 285 -14.73 -31.01 -50.82
C LEU A 285 -13.78 -32.17 -51.10
N GLN A 286 -12.76 -31.92 -51.93
CA GLN A 286 -11.70 -32.86 -52.26
C GLN A 286 -10.34 -32.18 -52.24
N VAL A 287 -9.27 -32.92 -51.92
CA VAL A 287 -7.89 -32.39 -51.97
C VAL A 287 -7.57 -31.92 -53.39
N GLY A 288 -6.98 -30.72 -53.50
CA GLY A 288 -6.70 -30.05 -54.77
C GLY A 288 -7.84 -29.18 -55.30
N GLN A 289 -9.04 -29.26 -54.71
CA GLN A 289 -10.19 -28.46 -55.14
C GLN A 289 -10.10 -27.03 -54.62
N SER A 290 -10.58 -26.07 -55.43
CA SER A 290 -10.73 -24.68 -54.99
C SER A 290 -11.88 -24.53 -54.01
N VAL A 291 -11.69 -23.72 -52.98
CA VAL A 291 -12.72 -23.31 -52.02
C VAL A 291 -12.64 -21.81 -51.80
N THR A 292 -13.79 -21.15 -51.80
CA THR A 292 -13.89 -19.73 -51.47
C THR A 292 -14.67 -19.58 -50.16
N SER A 293 -14.09 -18.86 -49.20
CA SER A 293 -14.76 -18.51 -47.94
C SER A 293 -14.96 -17.00 -47.88
N ASN A 294 -16.21 -16.56 -47.97
CA ASN A 294 -16.57 -15.14 -47.89
C ASN A 294 -17.28 -14.88 -46.57
N TYR A 295 -17.01 -13.73 -45.96
CA TYR A 295 -17.68 -13.31 -44.73
C TYR A 295 -17.73 -11.79 -44.60
N SER A 296 -18.71 -11.31 -43.84
CA SER A 296 -18.92 -9.91 -43.51
C SER A 296 -19.54 -9.79 -42.11
N LEU A 297 -19.40 -8.61 -41.51
CA LEU A 297 -20.22 -8.22 -40.37
C LEU A 297 -21.55 -7.66 -40.87
N VAL A 298 -22.60 -7.78 -40.07
CA VAL A 298 -23.89 -7.14 -40.36
C VAL A 298 -24.25 -6.21 -39.21
N SER A 299 -24.39 -4.93 -39.50
CA SER A 299 -24.76 -3.87 -38.54
C SER A 299 -26.20 -4.03 -38.02
N SER A 300 -26.53 -3.35 -36.91
CA SER A 300 -27.90 -3.32 -36.37
C SER A 300 -28.96 -2.83 -37.36
N ASN A 301 -28.56 -2.05 -38.37
CA ASN A 301 -29.44 -1.58 -39.44
C ASN A 301 -29.59 -2.57 -40.62
N GLY A 302 -28.95 -3.74 -40.55
CA GLY A 302 -28.98 -4.78 -41.58
C GLY A 302 -27.94 -4.63 -42.69
N SER A 303 -27.11 -3.58 -42.69
CA SER A 303 -26.09 -3.36 -43.72
C SER A 303 -24.91 -4.30 -43.52
N LYS A 304 -24.41 -4.88 -44.62
CA LYS A 304 -23.14 -5.61 -44.63
C LYS A 304 -21.97 -4.64 -44.51
N VAL A 305 -21.04 -4.96 -43.62
CA VAL A 305 -19.84 -4.20 -43.33
C VAL A 305 -18.64 -5.11 -43.54
N ASP A 306 -17.73 -4.70 -44.41
CA ASP A 306 -16.43 -5.33 -44.54
C ASP A 306 -15.61 -5.09 -43.27
N PRO A 307 -15.19 -6.13 -42.53
CA PRO A 307 -14.34 -5.97 -41.35
C PRO A 307 -13.07 -5.15 -41.63
N SER A 308 -12.55 -5.19 -42.87
CA SER A 308 -11.37 -4.44 -43.27
C SER A 308 -11.58 -2.91 -43.30
N SER A 309 -12.83 -2.43 -43.26
CA SER A 309 -13.13 -1.00 -43.15
C SER A 309 -12.79 -0.42 -41.76
N PHE A 310 -12.65 -1.28 -40.75
CA PHE A 310 -12.24 -0.89 -39.42
C PHE A 310 -10.72 -0.87 -39.28
N GLN A 311 -10.18 0.12 -38.58
CA GLN A 311 -8.83 0.01 -38.01
C GLN A 311 -8.85 -1.00 -36.87
N MET A 312 -9.84 -0.87 -35.99
CA MET A 312 -10.08 -1.81 -34.90
C MET A 312 -11.57 -1.96 -34.62
N LEU A 313 -11.95 -3.11 -34.08
CA LEU A 313 -13.27 -3.38 -33.52
C LEU A 313 -13.08 -4.32 -32.34
N ILE A 314 -13.79 -4.07 -31.25
CA ILE A 314 -13.76 -4.95 -30.09
C ILE A 314 -15.14 -5.06 -29.45
N GLY A 315 -15.51 -6.28 -29.08
CA GLY A 315 -16.73 -6.56 -28.34
C GLY A 315 -16.73 -5.93 -26.95
N GLY A 316 -17.92 -5.67 -26.46
CA GLY A 316 -18.20 -5.36 -25.06
C GLY A 316 -19.41 -6.15 -24.62
N HIS A 317 -20.35 -5.53 -23.92
CA HIS A 317 -21.55 -6.20 -23.47
C HIS A 317 -22.82 -5.43 -23.84
N THR A 318 -23.20 -4.46 -23.01
CA THR A 318 -24.45 -3.69 -23.17
C THR A 318 -24.15 -2.22 -23.41
N ILE A 319 -25.01 -1.53 -24.17
CA ILE A 319 -24.93 -0.08 -24.29
C ILE A 319 -25.23 0.58 -22.93
N LEU A 320 -24.42 1.57 -22.56
CA LEU A 320 -24.55 2.33 -21.31
C LEU A 320 -25.05 3.74 -21.57
N VAL A 321 -24.51 4.40 -22.60
CA VAL A 321 -24.85 5.77 -22.94
C VAL A 321 -25.21 5.84 -24.41
N ASP A 322 -26.31 6.50 -24.73
CA ASP A 322 -26.70 6.83 -26.09
C ASP A 322 -27.17 8.28 -26.14
N LYS A 323 -26.71 9.01 -27.16
CA LYS A 323 -26.97 10.45 -27.36
C LYS A 323 -26.70 11.33 -26.13
N GLY A 324 -25.69 10.99 -25.33
CA GLY A 324 -25.28 11.75 -24.13
C GLY A 324 -26.15 11.50 -22.90
N ALA A 325 -27.02 10.49 -22.91
CA ALA A 325 -27.88 10.10 -21.81
C ALA A 325 -27.76 8.61 -21.49
N ALA A 326 -28.14 8.22 -20.27
CA ALA A 326 -28.21 6.81 -19.89
C ALA A 326 -29.17 6.05 -20.81
N ALA A 327 -28.70 4.96 -21.41
CA ALA A 327 -29.48 4.11 -22.30
C ALA A 327 -30.16 2.96 -21.53
N ALA A 328 -31.24 2.42 -22.07
CA ALA A 328 -31.72 1.11 -21.62
C ALA A 328 -30.69 0.04 -21.95
N PHE A 329 -30.42 -0.89 -21.02
CA PHE A 329 -29.50 -1.98 -21.28
C PHE A 329 -30.03 -2.86 -22.43
N SER A 330 -29.20 -3.13 -23.43
CA SER A 330 -29.55 -3.91 -24.62
C SER A 330 -29.69 -5.42 -24.37
N ARG A 331 -29.30 -5.88 -23.18
CA ARG A 331 -29.35 -7.29 -22.76
C ARG A 331 -29.35 -7.42 -21.24
N ASP A 332 -29.64 -8.63 -20.76
CA ASP A 332 -29.52 -8.97 -19.34
C ASP A 332 -28.11 -8.65 -18.81
N ILE A 333 -28.05 -8.06 -17.62
CA ILE A 333 -26.81 -7.56 -17.02
C ILE A 333 -26.34 -8.42 -15.84
N SER A 334 -27.03 -9.51 -15.51
CA SER A 334 -26.68 -10.35 -14.36
C SER A 334 -25.32 -11.03 -14.55
N GLY A 335 -25.01 -11.48 -15.77
CA GLY A 335 -23.73 -12.13 -16.14
C GLY A 335 -22.50 -11.24 -15.96
N VAL A 336 -22.67 -9.92 -15.96
CA VAL A 336 -21.60 -8.93 -15.69
C VAL A 336 -21.78 -8.27 -14.31
N SER A 337 -22.53 -8.92 -13.41
CA SER A 337 -22.83 -8.42 -12.06
C SER A 337 -23.39 -6.99 -12.06
N GLY A 338 -24.23 -6.63 -13.04
CA GLY A 338 -24.52 -5.23 -13.36
C GLY A 338 -25.19 -4.41 -12.25
N SER A 339 -25.94 -5.06 -11.36
CA SER A 339 -26.55 -4.45 -10.18
C SER A 339 -25.62 -4.41 -8.95
N SER A 340 -24.49 -5.11 -8.99
CA SER A 340 -23.52 -5.16 -7.90
C SER A 340 -22.54 -4.00 -7.94
N ILE A 341 -22.06 -3.58 -6.79
CA ILE A 341 -20.99 -2.59 -6.68
C ILE A 341 -19.65 -3.33 -6.78
N VAL A 342 -18.96 -3.19 -7.91
CA VAL A 342 -17.68 -3.86 -8.25
C VAL A 342 -16.80 -2.91 -9.07
N SER A 343 -15.55 -3.29 -9.36
CA SER A 343 -14.77 -2.57 -10.38
C SER A 343 -15.44 -2.68 -11.77
N ARG A 344 -15.29 -1.65 -12.62
CA ARG A 344 -15.93 -1.57 -13.95
C ARG A 344 -14.96 -1.07 -14.99
N SER A 345 -15.15 -1.51 -16.23
CA SER A 345 -14.49 -0.98 -17.42
C SER A 345 -15.53 -0.56 -18.44
N ALA A 346 -15.29 0.54 -19.15
CA ALA A 346 -16.15 1.02 -20.21
C ALA A 346 -15.35 1.74 -21.29
N VAL A 347 -15.95 1.85 -22.48
CA VAL A 347 -15.43 2.66 -23.58
C VAL A 347 -16.55 3.49 -24.18
N GLY A 348 -16.23 4.70 -24.63
CA GLY A 348 -17.17 5.57 -25.34
C GLY A 348 -16.48 6.67 -26.11
N TYR A 349 -17.26 7.50 -26.80
CA TYR A 349 -16.74 8.62 -27.57
C TYR A 349 -17.57 9.91 -27.40
N SER A 350 -16.97 11.05 -27.70
CA SER A 350 -17.57 12.39 -27.57
C SER A 350 -18.59 12.69 -28.68
N LYS A 351 -19.47 13.67 -28.47
CA LYS A 351 -20.53 14.03 -29.43
C LYS A 351 -20.01 14.39 -30.83
N ASP A 352 -18.85 15.00 -30.91
CA ASP A 352 -18.19 15.39 -32.16
C ASP A 352 -17.38 14.26 -32.81
N GLY A 353 -17.33 13.07 -32.18
CA GLY A 353 -16.55 11.93 -32.66
C GLY A 353 -15.03 12.10 -32.57
N LYS A 354 -14.53 13.20 -32.00
CA LYS A 354 -13.09 13.49 -31.96
C LYS A 354 -12.36 12.82 -30.80
N LYS A 355 -13.07 12.44 -29.74
CA LYS A 355 -12.46 11.84 -28.54
C LYS A 355 -13.02 10.46 -28.28
N ALA A 356 -12.14 9.54 -27.89
CA ALA A 356 -12.49 8.29 -27.25
C ALA A 356 -12.10 8.32 -25.77
N TYR A 357 -12.82 7.56 -24.95
CA TYR A 357 -12.62 7.46 -23.51
C TYR A 357 -12.48 5.99 -23.13
N LEU A 358 -11.34 5.61 -22.57
CA LEU A 358 -11.15 4.33 -21.88
C LEU A 358 -11.30 4.58 -20.39
N ILE A 359 -12.28 3.95 -19.75
CA ILE A 359 -12.69 4.32 -18.39
C ILE A 359 -12.66 3.09 -17.50
N THR A 360 -12.02 3.19 -16.33
CA THR A 360 -12.12 2.22 -15.25
C THR A 360 -12.59 2.86 -13.95
N THR A 361 -13.30 2.08 -13.13
CA THR A 361 -13.66 2.45 -11.75
C THR A 361 -13.31 1.32 -10.81
N GLU A 362 -12.75 1.63 -9.65
CA GLU A 362 -12.19 0.60 -8.78
C GLU A 362 -12.98 0.29 -7.51
N LYS A 363 -12.94 -0.97 -7.08
CA LYS A 363 -13.35 -1.43 -5.75
C LYS A 363 -12.15 -1.95 -4.97
N PHE A 364 -11.30 -1.04 -4.52
CA PHE A 364 -10.12 -1.33 -3.71
C PHE A 364 -9.78 -0.17 -2.77
N GLY A 365 -9.33 -0.48 -1.55
CA GLY A 365 -9.01 0.52 -0.52
C GLY A 365 -10.22 1.40 -0.20
N ASN A 366 -10.06 2.71 -0.36
CA ASN A 366 -11.12 3.70 -0.11
C ASN A 366 -12.09 3.87 -1.29
N SER A 367 -11.80 3.31 -2.47
CA SER A 367 -12.68 3.38 -3.62
C SER A 367 -13.78 2.33 -3.53
N THR A 368 -15.03 2.76 -3.60
CA THR A 368 -16.17 1.88 -3.28
C THR A 368 -16.67 1.01 -4.44
N GLY A 369 -16.21 1.24 -5.68
CA GLY A 369 -16.71 0.59 -6.90
C GLY A 369 -17.98 1.24 -7.46
N ALA A 370 -18.57 0.66 -8.51
CA ALA A 370 -19.79 1.15 -9.15
C ALA A 370 -20.72 0.04 -9.64
N THR A 371 -22.02 0.31 -9.65
CA THR A 371 -23.02 -0.44 -10.46
C THR A 371 -23.00 0.03 -11.92
N LEU A 372 -23.65 -0.68 -12.85
CA LEU A 372 -23.76 -0.19 -14.22
C LEU A 372 -24.56 1.12 -14.31
N LYS A 373 -25.60 1.30 -13.49
CA LYS A 373 -26.35 2.57 -13.47
C LYS A 373 -25.49 3.75 -13.03
N GLU A 374 -24.66 3.54 -12.01
CA GLU A 374 -23.66 4.54 -11.59
C GLU A 374 -22.61 4.76 -12.68
N MET A 375 -22.20 3.70 -13.40
CA MET A 375 -21.30 3.82 -14.54
C MET A 375 -21.90 4.66 -15.68
N GLN A 376 -23.20 4.56 -15.95
CA GLN A 376 -23.89 5.44 -16.91
C GLN A 376 -23.78 6.92 -16.48
N GLN A 377 -24.03 7.21 -15.20
CA GLN A 377 -23.91 8.56 -14.65
C GLN A 377 -22.48 9.08 -14.74
N ILE A 378 -21.50 8.22 -14.46
CA ILE A 378 -20.07 8.55 -14.59
C ILE A 378 -19.74 8.90 -16.04
N MET A 379 -20.12 8.07 -17.00
CA MET A 379 -19.85 8.30 -18.43
C MET A 379 -20.54 9.57 -18.95
N VAL A 380 -21.80 9.81 -18.57
CA VAL A 380 -22.51 11.05 -18.92
C VAL A 380 -21.81 12.27 -18.31
N GLY A 381 -21.39 12.21 -17.04
CA GLY A 381 -20.66 13.29 -16.37
C GLY A 381 -19.27 13.57 -16.97
N LEU A 382 -18.64 12.56 -17.58
CA LEU A 382 -17.39 12.71 -18.34
C LEU A 382 -17.60 13.27 -19.77
N GLY A 383 -18.86 13.42 -20.21
CA GLY A 383 -19.19 13.93 -21.55
C GLY A 383 -19.22 12.87 -22.64
N VAL A 384 -19.32 11.58 -22.29
CA VAL A 384 -19.50 10.51 -23.27
C VAL A 384 -20.85 10.66 -23.96
N TYR A 385 -20.86 10.61 -25.30
CA TYR A 385 -22.07 10.71 -26.12
C TYR A 385 -22.66 9.35 -26.47
N LYS A 386 -21.81 8.38 -26.83
CA LYS A 386 -22.21 6.98 -26.96
C LYS A 386 -21.15 6.09 -26.32
N GLY A 387 -21.57 5.08 -25.57
CA GLY A 387 -20.64 4.28 -24.78
C GLY A 387 -21.22 2.93 -24.35
N ILE A 388 -20.34 1.96 -24.16
CA ILE A 388 -20.68 0.56 -23.83
C ILE A 388 -19.95 0.09 -22.59
N ASN A 389 -20.54 -0.92 -21.95
CA ASN A 389 -19.89 -1.68 -20.89
C ASN A 389 -18.87 -2.65 -21.48
N LEU A 390 -17.71 -2.76 -20.84
CA LEU A 390 -16.70 -3.80 -21.07
C LEU A 390 -16.70 -4.80 -19.89
N ASP A 391 -15.87 -5.84 -19.95
CA ASP A 391 -15.72 -6.79 -18.84
C ASP A 391 -15.24 -6.08 -17.57
N GLY A 392 -15.73 -6.52 -16.40
CA GLY A 392 -15.58 -5.83 -15.14
C GLY A 392 -15.12 -6.72 -13.99
N GLY A 393 -15.36 -6.28 -12.76
CA GLY A 393 -14.94 -6.99 -11.55
C GLY A 393 -13.43 -7.22 -11.55
N GLY A 394 -13.00 -8.45 -11.28
CA GLY A 394 -11.58 -8.83 -11.24
C GLY A 394 -10.82 -8.72 -12.56
N SER A 395 -11.50 -8.49 -13.68
CA SER A 395 -10.89 -8.23 -14.99
C SER A 395 -10.48 -6.77 -15.17
N THR A 396 -11.11 -5.84 -14.43
CA THR A 396 -10.88 -4.39 -14.54
C THR A 396 -9.42 -4.06 -14.33
N THR A 397 -8.75 -3.62 -15.39
CA THR A 397 -7.32 -3.30 -15.38
C THR A 397 -7.06 -2.13 -16.30
N MET A 398 -6.29 -1.15 -15.84
CA MET A 398 -5.71 -0.09 -16.67
C MET A 398 -4.19 -0.08 -16.51
N ILE A 399 -3.50 -0.02 -17.63
CA ILE A 399 -2.05 0.07 -17.74
C ILE A 399 -1.72 1.40 -18.42
N ASP A 400 -0.75 2.13 -17.90
CA ASP A 400 -0.22 3.34 -18.52
C ASP A 400 1.31 3.37 -18.47
N ARG A 401 1.91 4.04 -19.44
CA ARG A 401 3.28 4.54 -19.37
C ARG A 401 3.22 5.97 -18.84
N PRO A 402 3.66 6.24 -17.61
CA PRO A 402 3.58 7.59 -17.04
C PRO A 402 4.42 8.58 -17.83
N LEU A 403 4.11 9.87 -17.67
CA LEU A 403 4.84 10.93 -18.36
C LEU A 403 6.34 10.87 -18.05
N GLY A 404 7.15 10.75 -19.12
CA GLY A 404 8.61 10.68 -19.03
C GLY A 404 9.18 9.33 -18.60
N GLU A 405 8.36 8.29 -18.41
CA GLU A 405 8.79 6.93 -18.10
C GLU A 405 8.90 6.06 -19.35
N THR A 406 9.88 5.17 -19.38
CA THR A 406 9.95 4.14 -20.43
C THR A 406 9.14 2.89 -20.07
N GLY A 407 8.92 2.64 -18.78
CA GLY A 407 8.22 1.46 -18.26
C GLY A 407 6.70 1.62 -18.20
N LEU A 408 5.99 0.52 -18.48
CA LEU A 408 4.56 0.37 -18.20
C LEU A 408 4.34 0.10 -16.72
N GLN A 409 3.24 0.63 -16.16
CA GLN A 409 2.80 0.35 -14.81
C GLN A 409 1.30 0.05 -14.75
N LEU A 410 0.90 -0.58 -13.65
CA LEU A 410 -0.50 -0.68 -13.28
C LEU A 410 -0.97 0.71 -12.78
N THR A 411 -1.95 1.30 -13.44
CA THR A 411 -2.42 2.68 -13.15
C THR A 411 -3.06 2.80 -11.77
N HIS A 412 -3.77 1.75 -11.35
CA HIS A 412 -4.44 1.66 -10.06
C HIS A 412 -4.45 0.21 -9.59
N SER A 413 -4.55 -0.03 -8.28
CA SER A 413 -4.77 -1.40 -7.79
C SER A 413 -6.02 -2.01 -8.43
N THR A 414 -5.94 -3.29 -8.77
CA THR A 414 -7.10 -4.09 -9.13
C THR A 414 -7.93 -4.40 -7.88
N GLN A 415 -9.08 -5.05 -8.05
CA GLN A 415 -9.88 -5.56 -6.93
C GLN A 415 -9.08 -6.53 -6.01
N TYR A 416 -7.96 -7.08 -6.48
CA TYR A 416 -7.07 -7.99 -5.73
C TYR A 416 -5.72 -7.35 -5.37
N GLY A 417 -5.62 -6.01 -5.33
CA GLY A 417 -4.36 -5.31 -5.10
C GLY A 417 -3.53 -5.25 -6.39
N THR A 418 -2.37 -5.89 -6.42
CA THR A 418 -1.47 -5.88 -7.60
C THR A 418 -1.67 -7.06 -8.55
N THR A 419 -2.48 -8.05 -8.18
CA THR A 419 -2.71 -9.26 -8.98
C THR A 419 -3.67 -9.00 -10.14
N GLN A 420 -3.23 -9.26 -11.37
CA GLN A 420 -4.05 -9.10 -12.58
C GLN A 420 -4.66 -10.44 -13.01
N ARG A 421 -5.94 -10.43 -13.40
CA ARG A 421 -6.58 -11.57 -14.04
C ARG A 421 -6.17 -11.65 -15.52
N SER A 422 -5.97 -12.87 -16.02
CA SER A 422 -5.84 -13.10 -17.46
C SER A 422 -7.21 -13.02 -18.14
N VAL A 423 -7.29 -12.23 -19.20
CA VAL A 423 -8.52 -11.93 -19.96
C VAL A 423 -8.31 -12.23 -21.45
N ALA A 424 -9.39 -12.23 -22.22
CA ALA A 424 -9.37 -12.60 -23.64
C ALA A 424 -8.70 -11.54 -24.54
N ASN A 425 -9.02 -10.27 -24.32
CA ASN A 425 -8.50 -9.16 -25.12
C ASN A 425 -8.58 -7.82 -24.36
N GLY A 426 -8.04 -6.78 -24.98
CA GLY A 426 -8.02 -5.42 -24.47
C GLY A 426 -7.98 -4.36 -25.57
N ILE A 427 -8.11 -3.10 -25.18
CA ILE A 427 -7.92 -1.94 -26.07
C ILE A 427 -6.58 -1.31 -25.73
N GLY A 428 -5.70 -1.19 -26.73
CA GLY A 428 -4.39 -0.57 -26.63
C GLY A 428 -4.38 0.85 -27.17
N VAL A 429 -3.62 1.72 -26.51
CA VAL A 429 -3.26 3.06 -26.97
C VAL A 429 -1.82 3.01 -27.45
N PHE A 430 -1.58 3.37 -28.71
CA PHE A 430 -0.25 3.33 -29.31
C PHE A 430 0.20 4.73 -29.68
N SER A 431 1.43 5.06 -29.31
CA SER A 431 2.09 6.30 -29.75
C SER A 431 2.63 6.08 -31.17
N THR A 432 2.23 6.94 -32.10
CA THR A 432 2.85 7.09 -33.42
C THR A 432 3.67 8.38 -33.52
N ALA A 433 3.83 9.09 -32.39
CA ALA A 433 4.59 10.33 -32.32
C ALA A 433 6.07 10.13 -32.70
N PRO A 434 6.65 11.04 -33.49
CA PRO A 434 8.10 11.05 -33.71
C PRO A 434 8.82 11.47 -32.42
N LYS A 435 10.15 11.25 -32.39
CA LYS A 435 10.99 11.82 -31.33
C LYS A 435 10.98 13.35 -31.45
N GLY A 436 10.72 14.04 -30.35
CA GLY A 436 10.73 15.49 -30.23
C GLY A 436 11.98 16.04 -29.54
N SER A 437 12.00 17.36 -29.34
CA SER A 437 13.00 18.03 -28.50
C SER A 437 12.56 18.02 -27.03
N LEU A 438 13.52 18.12 -26.10
CA LEU A 438 13.25 18.18 -24.66
C LEU A 438 12.24 19.31 -24.34
N LYS A 439 11.16 18.97 -23.64
CA LYS A 439 10.10 19.90 -23.24
C LYS A 439 10.00 20.08 -21.73
N GLY A 440 10.18 19.02 -20.96
CA GLY A 440 10.02 19.08 -19.52
C GLY A 440 10.85 18.05 -18.76
N ILE A 441 11.15 18.39 -17.51
CA ILE A 441 11.89 17.57 -16.56
C ILE A 441 11.12 17.53 -15.25
N THR A 442 10.96 16.33 -14.69
CA THR A 442 10.37 16.09 -13.37
C THR A 442 11.43 15.50 -12.46
N VAL A 443 11.60 16.08 -11.27
CA VAL A 443 12.53 15.61 -10.24
C VAL A 443 11.77 14.83 -9.18
N SER A 444 12.37 13.74 -8.70
CA SER A 444 11.86 12.94 -7.58
C SER A 444 12.96 12.61 -6.57
N GLY A 445 12.63 12.66 -5.28
CA GLY A 445 13.52 12.31 -4.16
C GLY A 445 12.88 12.70 -2.83
N SER A 446 13.64 12.68 -1.74
CA SER A 446 13.18 13.15 -0.43
C SER A 446 13.08 14.68 -0.41
N ASN A 447 11.95 15.23 0.02
CA ASN A 447 11.78 16.67 0.23
C ASN A 447 12.08 17.14 1.65
N VAL A 448 12.28 16.21 2.59
CA VAL A 448 12.67 16.50 3.97
C VAL A 448 13.94 15.72 4.27
N LEU A 449 14.96 16.42 4.78
CA LEU A 449 16.26 15.87 5.15
C LEU A 449 16.63 16.31 6.57
N PHE A 450 17.55 15.57 7.19
CA PHE A 450 18.16 15.91 8.46
C PHE A 450 19.63 16.29 8.25
N ILE A 451 20.19 17.12 9.13
CA ILE A 451 21.58 17.59 9.02
C ILE A 451 22.52 16.38 8.99
N GLY A 452 23.45 16.38 8.03
CA GLY A 452 24.38 15.27 7.77
C GLY A 452 23.85 14.20 6.83
N GLN A 453 22.55 14.18 6.53
CA GLN A 453 21.99 13.20 5.59
C GLN A 453 22.37 13.50 4.14
N LYS A 454 22.49 12.41 3.39
CA LYS A 454 22.65 12.40 1.94
C LYS A 454 21.39 11.86 1.29
N ALA A 455 20.96 12.48 0.19
CA ALA A 455 19.85 11.99 -0.60
C ALA A 455 20.15 12.09 -2.10
N SER A 456 19.88 11.01 -2.83
CA SER A 456 19.96 10.97 -4.29
C SER A 456 18.63 11.35 -4.90
N TYR A 457 18.68 12.10 -5.99
CA TYR A 457 17.51 12.54 -6.74
C TYR A 457 17.52 11.92 -8.14
N SER A 458 16.33 11.58 -8.62
CA SER A 458 16.13 11.03 -9.97
C SER A 458 15.37 12.02 -10.83
N VAL A 459 15.58 11.95 -12.14
CA VAL A 459 14.86 12.75 -13.13
C VAL A 459 14.12 11.87 -14.10
N LYS A 460 12.96 12.35 -14.53
CA LYS A 460 12.26 11.90 -15.72
C LYS A 460 12.15 13.08 -16.65
N ALA A 461 12.29 12.85 -17.94
CA ALA A 461 12.14 13.92 -18.92
C ALA A 461 11.27 13.45 -20.07
N TYR A 462 10.67 14.43 -20.75
CA TYR A 462 9.79 14.17 -21.87
C TYR A 462 9.95 15.23 -22.95
N ASP A 463 9.67 14.80 -24.18
CA ASP A 463 9.83 15.62 -25.37
C ASP A 463 8.57 16.46 -25.71
N THR A 464 8.61 17.20 -26.81
CA THR A 464 7.49 18.01 -27.31
C THR A 464 6.22 17.21 -27.59
N TYR A 465 6.33 15.91 -27.82
CA TYR A 465 5.24 14.96 -28.03
C TYR A 465 4.95 14.11 -26.79
N TYR A 466 5.53 14.44 -25.64
CA TYR A 466 5.40 13.71 -24.39
C TYR A 466 5.93 12.27 -24.42
N ASN A 467 6.79 11.94 -25.38
CA ASN A 467 7.56 10.69 -25.30
C ASN A 467 8.64 10.81 -24.23
N PRO A 468 9.08 9.69 -23.64
CA PRO A 468 10.21 9.67 -22.73
C PRO A 468 11.46 10.21 -23.42
N PHE A 469 12.14 11.13 -22.75
CA PHE A 469 13.38 11.72 -23.19
C PHE A 469 14.49 11.31 -22.22
N GLU A 470 15.55 10.71 -22.73
CA GLU A 470 16.67 10.26 -21.92
C GLU A 470 17.59 11.44 -21.56
N LEU A 471 17.77 11.67 -20.26
CA LEU A 471 18.79 12.60 -19.76
C LEU A 471 20.02 11.82 -19.30
N THR A 472 21.18 12.29 -19.70
CA THR A 472 22.49 11.75 -19.32
C THR A 472 23.16 12.68 -18.31
N SER A 473 24.15 12.17 -17.57
CA SER A 473 24.97 12.99 -16.66
C SER A 473 25.69 14.16 -17.35
N THR A 474 25.90 14.07 -18.67
CA THR A 474 26.52 15.13 -19.48
C THR A 474 25.55 16.24 -19.85
N ASN A 475 24.25 15.97 -19.94
CA ASN A 475 23.25 16.96 -20.34
C ASN A 475 22.34 17.44 -19.19
N ALA A 476 22.32 16.76 -18.03
CA ALA A 476 21.61 17.18 -16.84
C ALA A 476 22.55 17.83 -15.81
N LYS A 477 22.50 19.16 -15.73
CA LYS A 477 23.28 19.95 -14.77
C LYS A 477 22.49 20.17 -13.50
N TRP A 478 22.96 19.58 -12.41
CA TRP A 478 22.37 19.70 -11.08
C TRP A 478 23.01 20.83 -10.30
N SER A 479 22.20 21.54 -9.52
CA SER A 479 22.63 22.59 -8.61
C SER A 479 21.66 22.70 -7.43
N SER A 480 22.07 23.39 -6.37
CA SER A 480 21.22 23.72 -5.24
C SER A 480 21.20 25.23 -5.02
N ILE A 481 20.01 25.79 -4.86
CA ILE A 481 19.78 27.19 -4.51
C ILE A 481 19.45 27.24 -3.03
N GLY A 482 20.25 28.00 -2.26
CA GLY A 482 20.17 28.08 -0.81
C GLY A 482 21.42 27.49 -0.13
N SER A 483 21.76 28.00 1.05
CA SER A 483 23.01 27.68 1.76
C SER A 483 22.80 26.64 2.87
N VAL A 484 22.01 25.59 2.60
CA VAL A 484 21.64 24.54 3.58
C VAL A 484 22.32 23.20 3.32
N GLY A 485 23.05 23.08 2.20
CA GLY A 485 23.75 21.87 1.79
C GLY A 485 24.53 22.06 0.50
N THR A 486 25.12 20.97 0.01
CA THR A 486 25.92 20.95 -1.21
C THR A 486 25.43 19.86 -2.16
N MET A 487 25.42 20.15 -3.45
CA MET A 487 25.09 19.21 -4.51
C MET A 487 26.35 18.62 -5.14
N SER A 488 26.41 17.29 -5.30
CA SER A 488 27.44 16.59 -6.06
C SER A 488 26.77 15.60 -7.01
N GLY A 489 26.77 15.91 -8.31
CA GLY A 489 25.95 15.17 -9.28
C GLY A 489 24.47 15.25 -8.88
N ASN A 490 23.80 14.11 -8.77
CA ASN A 490 22.41 14.02 -8.33
C ASN A 490 22.26 13.74 -6.81
N GLU A 491 23.34 13.79 -6.03
CA GLU A 491 23.31 13.65 -4.57
C GLU A 491 23.37 15.01 -3.88
N PHE A 492 22.43 15.26 -2.96
CA PHE A 492 22.45 16.41 -2.07
C PHE A 492 22.91 15.98 -0.67
N THR A 493 23.87 16.71 -0.10
CA THR A 493 24.30 16.54 1.31
C THR A 493 23.79 17.72 2.13
N ALA A 494 22.94 17.46 3.11
CA ALA A 494 22.42 18.46 4.02
C ALA A 494 23.46 18.85 5.07
N THR A 495 23.80 20.13 5.20
CA THR A 495 24.85 20.59 6.13
C THR A 495 24.36 21.56 7.19
N LYS A 496 23.22 22.23 6.95
CA LYS A 496 22.62 23.19 7.88
C LYS A 496 21.10 23.20 7.75
N ALA A 497 20.39 23.52 8.82
CA ALA A 497 18.95 23.70 8.80
C ALA A 497 18.49 24.84 7.87
N GLY A 498 17.32 24.69 7.27
CA GLY A 498 16.67 25.69 6.43
C GLY A 498 16.00 25.08 5.21
N THR A 499 15.60 25.92 4.26
CA THR A 499 15.03 25.49 2.98
C THR A 499 16.01 25.70 1.83
N ALA A 500 15.95 24.83 0.83
CA ALA A 500 16.65 25.00 -0.43
C ALA A 500 15.81 24.49 -1.60
N THR A 501 16.26 24.80 -2.80
CA THR A 501 15.69 24.26 -4.03
C THR A 501 16.77 23.52 -4.80
N ILE A 502 16.54 22.24 -5.06
CA ILE A 502 17.36 21.49 -6.00
C ILE A 502 16.90 21.87 -7.40
N SER A 503 17.83 22.25 -8.26
CA SER A 503 17.55 22.64 -9.63
C SER A 503 18.30 21.72 -10.59
N VAL A 504 17.59 21.19 -11.59
CA VAL A 504 18.18 20.45 -12.71
C VAL A 504 17.92 21.20 -14.00
N ARG A 505 18.97 21.44 -14.78
CA ARG A 505 18.90 22.13 -16.06
C ARG A 505 19.47 21.26 -17.17
N SER A 506 18.75 21.19 -18.29
CA SER A 506 19.24 20.61 -19.55
C SER A 506 18.83 21.49 -20.72
N GLY A 507 19.82 22.06 -21.43
CA GLY A 507 19.57 23.12 -22.40
C GLY A 507 18.87 24.33 -21.76
N ASP A 508 17.68 24.66 -22.27
CA ASP A 508 16.84 25.74 -21.77
C ASP A 508 15.77 25.28 -20.77
N VAL A 509 15.60 23.97 -20.60
CA VAL A 509 14.61 23.42 -19.68
C VAL A 509 15.22 23.31 -18.28
N THR A 510 14.54 23.91 -17.31
CA THR A 510 14.93 23.89 -15.89
C THR A 510 13.77 23.38 -15.05
N SER A 511 14.06 22.50 -14.08
CA SER A 511 13.08 22.02 -13.10
C SER A 511 13.61 22.22 -11.68
N ASN A 512 12.72 22.63 -10.79
CA ASN A 512 13.03 23.05 -9.43
C ASN A 512 12.26 22.17 -8.43
N TYR A 513 12.95 21.68 -7.41
CA TYR A 513 12.43 20.76 -6.40
C TYR A 513 12.74 21.29 -5.00
N PRO A 514 11.72 21.76 -4.25
CA PRO A 514 11.94 22.32 -2.92
C PRO A 514 12.28 21.23 -1.90
N ILE A 515 13.24 21.52 -1.03
CA ILE A 515 13.64 20.67 0.08
C ILE A 515 13.71 21.46 1.39
N GLU A 516 13.48 20.78 2.51
CA GLU A 516 13.64 21.31 3.86
C GLU A 516 14.65 20.45 4.63
N VAL A 517 15.67 21.10 5.21
CA VAL A 517 16.60 20.49 6.16
C VAL A 517 16.17 20.86 7.57
N ILE A 518 15.84 19.85 8.36
CA ILE A 518 15.36 19.99 9.74
C ILE A 518 16.51 20.35 10.67
N GLY A 519 16.37 21.40 11.48
CA GLY A 519 17.26 21.73 12.60
C GLY A 519 16.59 21.58 13.95
N GLN A 520 17.32 21.85 15.03
CA GLN A 520 16.80 21.74 16.41
C GLN A 520 15.54 22.57 16.67
N ASP A 521 15.35 23.70 15.97
CA ASP A 521 14.24 24.63 16.20
C ASP A 521 12.89 24.04 15.76
N GLN A 522 12.90 23.16 14.77
CA GLN A 522 11.70 22.43 14.31
C GLN A 522 11.39 21.20 15.17
N VAL A 523 12.34 20.75 16.01
CA VAL A 523 12.20 19.53 16.82
C VAL A 523 11.37 19.79 18.07
N ALA A 524 10.36 18.95 18.27
CA ALA A 524 9.57 18.87 19.50
C ALA A 524 10.08 17.75 20.42
N GLU A 525 10.53 16.62 19.85
CA GLU A 525 11.03 15.49 20.63
C GLU A 525 12.12 14.71 19.88
N VAL A 526 13.17 14.28 20.59
CA VAL A 526 14.14 13.26 20.17
C VAL A 526 14.05 12.11 21.16
N LYS A 527 13.45 11.01 20.73
CA LYS A 527 13.23 9.82 21.54
C LYS A 527 14.17 8.70 21.11
N LEU A 528 14.80 8.05 22.10
CA LEU A 528 15.53 6.80 21.92
C LEU A 528 14.58 5.62 22.17
N ASP A 529 14.67 4.57 21.36
CA ASP A 529 13.91 3.32 21.57
C ASP A 529 14.60 2.38 22.59
N ALA A 530 15.10 2.96 23.67
CA ALA A 530 15.65 2.24 24.81
C ALA A 530 15.38 3.03 26.08
N ALA A 531 14.98 2.34 27.14
CA ALA A 531 14.71 2.97 28.43
C ALA A 531 15.97 3.10 29.29
N ALA A 532 16.85 2.09 29.25
CA ALA A 532 18.12 2.06 29.96
C ALA A 532 19.09 1.03 29.36
N GLY A 533 20.39 1.22 29.57
CA GLY A 533 21.45 0.26 29.26
C GLY A 533 22.07 -0.38 30.50
N MET A 534 22.82 -1.48 30.31
CA MET A 534 23.57 -2.11 31.39
C MET A 534 24.96 -1.49 31.53
N LEU A 535 25.33 -1.07 32.74
CA LEU A 535 26.67 -0.53 33.03
C LEU A 535 27.64 -1.67 33.31
N THR A 536 28.00 -2.43 32.27
CA THR A 536 28.92 -3.56 32.35
C THR A 536 29.83 -3.54 31.13
N LYS A 537 31.14 -3.74 31.30
CA LYS A 537 32.09 -3.76 30.18
C LYS A 537 31.64 -4.77 29.11
N GLY A 538 31.61 -4.33 27.86
CA GLY A 538 31.17 -5.13 26.71
C GLY A 538 29.65 -5.17 26.52
N ALA A 539 28.86 -4.59 27.42
CA ALA A 539 27.41 -4.50 27.23
C ALA A 539 27.08 -3.55 26.07
N THR A 540 26.10 -3.96 25.28
CA THR A 540 25.55 -3.19 24.16
C THR A 540 24.12 -2.77 24.46
N VAL A 541 23.69 -1.67 23.86
CA VAL A 541 22.28 -1.26 23.81
C VAL A 541 21.95 -0.65 22.45
N SER A 542 20.78 -0.99 21.93
CA SER A 542 20.28 -0.42 20.68
C SER A 542 19.57 0.90 20.91
N VAL A 543 19.84 1.88 20.07
CA VAL A 543 19.39 3.28 20.18
C VAL A 543 18.89 3.83 18.85
N PRO A 544 17.91 3.18 18.19
CA PRO A 544 17.27 3.82 17.04
C PRO A 544 16.53 5.08 17.53
N VAL A 545 16.55 6.11 16.69
CA VAL A 545 16.14 7.46 17.07
C VAL A 545 14.83 7.78 16.37
N THR A 546 13.87 8.34 17.11
CA THR A 546 12.67 8.95 16.53
C THR A 546 12.68 10.44 16.82
N ILE A 547 12.67 11.26 15.77
CA ILE A 547 12.49 12.71 15.89
C ILE A 547 11.04 13.06 15.56
N THR A 548 10.37 13.75 16.48
CA THR A 548 9.05 14.35 16.27
C THR A 548 9.20 15.85 16.12
N LEU A 549 8.62 16.41 15.05
CA LEU A 549 8.64 17.83 14.77
C LEU A 549 7.48 18.54 15.47
N LYS A 550 7.58 19.87 15.62
CA LYS A 550 6.51 20.74 16.17
C LYS A 550 5.18 20.65 15.39
N ASN A 551 5.21 20.23 14.13
CA ASN A 551 4.01 20.01 13.31
C ASN A 551 3.38 18.61 13.49
N GLY A 552 3.92 17.78 14.41
CA GLY A 552 3.43 16.44 14.71
C GLY A 552 3.95 15.33 13.79
N LYS A 553 4.72 15.63 12.74
CA LYS A 553 5.36 14.60 11.91
C LYS A 553 6.52 13.94 12.66
N SER A 554 6.64 12.62 12.52
CA SER A 554 7.73 11.85 13.12
C SER A 554 8.57 11.13 12.06
N TYR A 555 9.87 11.08 12.28
CA TYR A 555 10.87 10.49 11.39
C TYR A 555 11.79 9.57 12.18
N LYS A 556 12.12 8.41 11.60
CA LYS A 556 13.09 7.48 12.17
C LYS A 556 14.48 7.76 11.61
N LEU A 557 15.46 7.86 12.50
CA LEU A 557 16.86 8.13 12.21
C LEU A 557 17.75 7.06 12.86
N THR A 558 19.01 7.04 12.45
CA THR A 558 20.04 6.22 13.10
C THR A 558 20.72 6.95 14.24
N GLY A 559 21.34 6.21 15.15
CA GLY A 559 22.18 6.78 16.22
C GLY A 559 23.31 7.67 15.70
N ASP A 560 23.79 7.45 14.46
CA ASP A 560 24.81 8.30 13.80
C ASP A 560 24.33 9.73 13.53
N SER A 561 23.01 9.97 13.56
CA SER A 561 22.44 11.32 13.41
C SER A 561 22.61 12.17 14.68
N LEU A 562 23.06 11.56 15.79
CA LEU A 562 23.29 12.22 17.06
C LEU A 562 24.79 12.31 17.35
N LYS A 563 25.22 13.41 17.97
CA LYS A 563 26.54 13.49 18.61
C LYS A 563 26.42 12.95 20.03
N TRP A 564 27.25 11.96 20.38
CA TRP A 564 27.18 11.25 21.66
C TRP A 564 28.22 11.73 22.67
N GLU A 565 27.80 11.81 23.93
CA GLU A 565 28.63 12.11 25.09
C GLU A 565 28.33 11.08 26.19
N PHE A 566 29.37 10.54 26.82
CA PHE A 566 29.24 9.52 27.88
C PHE A 566 29.68 10.07 29.23
N ILE A 567 28.91 9.80 30.28
CA ILE A 567 29.17 10.22 31.67
C ILE A 567 29.16 8.99 32.57
N GLY A 568 30.17 8.85 33.43
CA GLY A 568 30.28 7.72 34.38
C GLY A 568 30.86 6.44 33.77
N PHE A 569 31.08 6.40 32.46
CA PHE A 569 31.72 5.30 31.73
C PHE A 569 32.33 5.80 30.42
N THR A 570 33.22 5.01 29.81
CA THR A 570 33.64 5.23 28.42
C THR A 570 32.84 4.31 27.51
N GLY A 571 32.36 4.85 26.40
CA GLY A 571 31.60 4.10 25.41
C GLY A 571 31.83 4.64 24.00
N SER A 572 31.36 3.87 23.03
CA SER A 572 31.33 4.26 21.63
C SER A 572 29.94 4.01 21.04
N GLN A 573 29.60 4.75 19.98
CA GLN A 573 28.39 4.55 19.22
C GLN A 573 28.73 4.29 17.75
N LYS A 574 28.07 3.29 17.15
CA LYS A 574 28.13 2.99 15.72
C LYS A 574 26.76 2.53 15.23
N GLY A 575 26.21 3.17 14.20
CA GLY A 575 24.87 2.84 13.70
C GLY A 575 23.81 3.08 14.77
N ASN A 576 23.11 2.03 15.18
CA ASN A 576 22.15 2.08 16.28
C ASN A 576 22.70 1.45 17.56
N THR A 577 23.99 1.18 17.68
CA THR A 577 24.52 0.46 18.85
C THR A 577 25.44 1.36 19.66
N ILE A 578 25.18 1.43 20.96
CA ILE A 578 26.13 1.94 21.95
C ILE A 578 26.80 0.74 22.63
N THR A 579 28.12 0.81 22.79
CA THR A 579 28.92 -0.20 23.50
C THR A 579 29.59 0.42 24.71
N VAL A 580 29.49 -0.24 25.86
CA VAL A 580 30.21 0.14 27.09
C VAL A 580 31.63 -0.43 27.02
N GLU A 581 32.64 0.43 26.92
CA GLU A 581 34.04 0.03 26.77
C GLU A 581 34.74 -0.14 28.11
N SER A 582 34.46 0.75 29.07
CA SER A 582 34.93 0.63 30.45
C SER A 582 33.94 1.29 31.41
N THR A 583 33.82 0.74 32.62
CA THR A 583 32.96 1.26 33.68
C THR A 583 33.78 2.07 34.69
N GLY A 584 33.26 3.22 35.14
CA GLY A 584 33.85 3.97 36.25
C GLY A 584 33.50 3.37 37.62
N THR A 585 33.70 4.15 38.68
CA THR A 585 33.32 3.81 40.06
C THR A 585 31.85 4.08 40.38
N SER A 586 31.13 4.75 39.48
CA SER A 586 29.71 5.09 39.65
C SER A 586 28.83 3.88 39.36
N THR A 587 27.76 3.71 40.15
CA THR A 587 26.72 2.70 39.90
C THR A 587 25.75 3.10 38.79
N THR A 588 25.81 4.37 38.34
CA THR A 588 24.99 4.92 37.25
C THR A 588 25.86 5.70 36.26
N GLY A 589 25.61 5.50 34.97
CA GLY A 589 26.20 6.25 33.86
C GLY A 589 25.14 6.77 32.90
N TYR A 590 25.52 7.64 31.97
CA TYR A 590 24.59 8.26 31.01
C TYR A 590 25.22 8.36 29.63
N ALA A 591 24.45 8.03 28.59
CA ALA A 591 24.74 8.41 27.22
C ALA A 591 23.81 9.56 26.80
N ILE A 592 24.36 10.69 26.41
CA ILE A 592 23.62 11.86 25.94
C ILE A 592 23.81 11.97 24.44
N GLY A 593 22.73 11.83 23.69
CA GLY A 593 22.71 12.02 22.24
C GLY A 593 22.21 13.42 21.89
N ARG A 594 22.82 14.09 20.91
CA ARG A 594 22.43 15.45 20.50
C ARG A 594 22.21 15.57 19.00
N TYR A 595 20.97 15.89 18.59
CA TYR A 595 20.64 16.25 17.21
C TYR A 595 20.73 17.77 17.04
N ASP A 596 21.71 18.27 16.30
CA ASP A 596 21.89 19.73 16.11
C ASP A 596 21.88 20.52 17.45
N GLY A 597 22.42 19.91 18.51
CA GLY A 597 22.42 20.47 19.86
C GLY A 597 21.24 20.03 20.75
N PHE A 598 20.11 19.62 20.17
CA PHE A 598 18.91 19.15 20.88
C PHE A 598 19.20 17.82 21.61
N PRO A 599 19.15 17.76 22.96
CA PRO A 599 19.56 16.60 23.72
C PRO A 599 18.52 15.50 23.79
N THR A 600 18.97 14.28 24.02
CA THR A 600 18.22 13.15 24.60
C THR A 600 19.17 12.35 25.48
N ILE A 601 18.65 11.51 26.38
CA ILE A 601 19.48 10.79 27.37
C ILE A 601 19.06 9.33 27.48
N LEU A 602 20.05 8.45 27.68
CA LEU A 602 19.86 7.05 28.03
C LEU A 602 20.66 6.75 29.31
N PRO A 603 20.01 6.40 30.43
CA PRO A 603 20.70 6.00 31.65
C PRO A 603 21.28 4.57 31.54
N PHE A 604 22.38 4.33 32.22
CA PHE A 604 23.04 3.02 32.36
C PHE A 604 23.22 2.70 33.84
N THR A 605 22.92 1.48 34.28
CA THR A 605 22.98 1.12 35.71
C THR A 605 23.75 -0.17 35.97
N GLN A 606 24.47 -0.21 37.09
CA GLN A 606 25.14 -1.39 37.61
C GLN A 606 24.14 -2.27 38.40
N GLY A 607 24.24 -3.60 38.27
CA GLY A 607 23.45 -4.55 39.08
C GLY A 607 22.03 -4.79 38.56
N GLY A 608 21.89 -5.24 37.31
CA GLY A 608 20.60 -5.70 36.79
C GLY A 608 20.05 -6.91 37.56
N SER A 609 18.72 -7.05 37.61
CA SER A 609 18.08 -8.26 38.17
C SER A 609 17.96 -9.34 37.10
N GLU A 610 18.32 -10.57 37.45
CA GLU A 610 17.95 -11.75 36.67
C GLU A 610 16.64 -12.31 37.21
N LYS A 611 15.65 -12.50 36.33
CA LYS A 611 14.42 -13.22 36.67
C LYS A 611 14.33 -14.49 35.83
N THR A 612 14.07 -15.61 36.48
CA THR A 612 13.75 -16.86 35.79
C THR A 612 12.43 -16.70 35.06
N LEU A 613 12.46 -16.85 33.74
CA LEU A 613 11.28 -16.96 32.89
C LEU A 613 10.74 -18.39 32.95
N GLU A 614 11.60 -19.39 32.75
CA GLU A 614 11.24 -20.81 32.75
C GLU A 614 12.42 -21.68 33.17
N ASN A 615 12.20 -22.61 34.10
CA ASN A 615 13.19 -23.60 34.54
C ASN A 615 12.68 -25.04 34.39
N PHE A 616 11.52 -25.24 33.76
CA PHE A 616 10.93 -26.53 33.40
C PHE A 616 10.58 -27.49 34.55
N GLU A 617 10.81 -27.13 35.80
CA GLU A 617 10.49 -27.95 36.97
C GLU A 617 8.97 -28.12 37.17
N ASN A 618 8.23 -27.01 37.03
CA ASN A 618 6.79 -26.91 37.30
C ASN A 618 6.05 -26.21 36.15
N VAL A 619 6.06 -26.84 34.96
CA VAL A 619 5.41 -26.28 33.77
C VAL A 619 3.88 -26.36 33.87
N GLY A 620 3.22 -25.23 34.10
CA GLY A 620 1.76 -25.11 34.20
C GLY A 620 1.02 -24.79 32.90
N TYR A 621 1.66 -24.93 31.73
CA TYR A 621 1.09 -24.59 30.42
C TYR A 621 1.56 -25.57 29.34
N ALA A 622 0.87 -25.62 28.19
CA ALA A 622 1.20 -26.56 27.13
C ALA A 622 2.49 -26.17 26.39
N ILE A 623 3.42 -27.12 26.22
CA ILE A 623 4.56 -27.02 25.30
C ILE A 623 4.33 -28.04 24.18
N THR A 624 4.18 -27.57 22.95
CA THR A 624 3.85 -28.42 21.78
C THR A 624 4.92 -28.33 20.72
N SER A 625 5.10 -29.41 19.95
CA SER A 625 6.01 -29.41 18.81
C SER A 625 5.33 -28.86 17.55
N GLN A 626 6.09 -28.12 16.76
CA GLN A 626 5.78 -27.84 15.35
C GLN A 626 7.03 -28.09 14.52
N VAL A 627 6.84 -28.35 13.22
CA VAL A 627 7.93 -28.59 12.27
C VAL A 627 7.72 -27.78 11.00
N THR A 628 8.79 -27.48 10.29
CA THR A 628 8.71 -26.83 8.97
C THR A 628 9.89 -27.26 8.11
N PRO A 629 9.68 -27.64 6.83
CA PRO A 629 8.40 -28.02 6.22
C PRO A 629 7.88 -29.35 6.81
N SER A 630 6.58 -29.47 7.07
CA SER A 630 6.02 -30.68 7.69
C SER A 630 6.12 -31.94 6.83
N ALA A 631 6.28 -31.80 5.52
CA ALA A 631 6.45 -32.93 4.60
C ALA A 631 7.82 -33.61 4.70
N THR A 632 8.84 -32.89 5.19
CA THR A 632 10.25 -33.31 5.10
C THR A 632 11.02 -33.09 6.39
N THR A 633 10.34 -32.83 7.50
CA THR A 633 10.96 -32.56 8.79
C THR A 633 10.17 -33.25 9.88
N THR A 634 10.87 -34.08 10.66
CA THR A 634 10.32 -34.75 11.83
C THR A 634 11.09 -34.32 13.07
N GLY A 635 10.49 -34.50 14.23
CA GLY A 635 11.03 -34.02 15.49
C GLY A 635 9.97 -33.87 16.56
N GLY A 636 10.40 -33.58 17.78
CA GLY A 636 9.52 -33.51 18.92
C GLY A 636 10.07 -32.68 20.06
N VAL A 637 9.19 -32.40 21.01
CA VAL A 637 9.55 -31.69 22.24
C VAL A 637 9.03 -32.48 23.43
N LYS A 638 9.87 -32.67 24.45
CA LYS A 638 9.50 -33.36 25.68
C LYS A 638 10.29 -32.83 26.87
N LEU A 639 9.70 -32.91 28.05
CA LEU A 639 10.42 -32.72 29.30
C LEU A 639 11.17 -34.01 29.64
N VAL A 640 12.44 -33.89 30.00
CA VAL A 640 13.36 -34.99 30.31
C VAL A 640 14.08 -34.73 31.63
N SER A 641 14.53 -35.79 32.28
CA SER A 641 15.25 -35.73 33.57
C SER A 641 16.57 -36.52 33.55
N ASP A 642 17.01 -36.93 32.36
CA ASP A 642 18.10 -37.88 32.13
C ASP A 642 19.16 -37.34 31.16
N LEU A 643 19.21 -36.02 30.94
CA LEU A 643 20.29 -35.43 30.14
C LEU A 643 21.64 -35.58 30.90
N PRO A 644 22.74 -35.93 30.21
CA PRO A 644 24.03 -36.08 30.87
C PRO A 644 24.46 -34.81 31.62
N LYS A 645 24.90 -34.98 32.87
CA LYS A 645 25.33 -33.88 33.76
C LYS A 645 24.26 -32.80 33.99
N GLN A 646 22.98 -33.14 33.82
CA GLN A 646 21.87 -32.28 34.24
C GLN A 646 21.88 -32.12 35.76
N THR A 647 21.80 -30.87 36.23
CA THR A 647 21.78 -30.52 37.66
C THR A 647 20.38 -30.18 38.18
N SER A 648 19.41 -30.01 37.27
CA SER A 648 18.00 -29.71 37.52
C SER A 648 17.14 -30.98 37.48
N GLY A 649 15.91 -30.91 37.98
CA GLY A 649 14.97 -32.04 37.98
C GLY A 649 14.36 -32.30 36.60
N LYS A 650 14.16 -31.27 35.79
CA LYS A 650 13.63 -31.38 34.41
C LYS A 650 14.27 -30.37 33.47
N ALA A 651 14.41 -30.74 32.20
CA ALA A 651 14.83 -29.87 31.11
C ALA A 651 13.94 -30.11 29.88
N LEU A 652 13.82 -29.12 29.00
CA LEU A 652 13.10 -29.26 27.74
C LEU A 652 14.04 -29.76 26.65
N GLN A 653 13.78 -30.94 26.09
CA GLN A 653 14.51 -31.46 24.94
C GLN A 653 13.74 -31.17 23.64
N ILE A 654 14.45 -30.69 22.62
CA ILE A 654 13.99 -30.57 21.24
C ILE A 654 14.77 -31.58 20.40
N SER A 655 14.11 -32.64 19.94
CA SER A 655 14.68 -33.60 18.99
C SER A 655 14.33 -33.21 17.56
N TYR A 656 15.25 -33.45 16.62
CA TYR A 656 15.05 -33.11 15.22
C TYR A 656 15.62 -34.16 14.28
N ASP A 657 14.99 -34.29 13.13
CA ASP A 657 15.47 -35.03 11.98
C ASP A 657 15.15 -34.23 10.70
N PHE A 658 16.24 -33.79 10.07
CA PHE A 658 16.33 -32.97 8.88
C PHE A 658 16.85 -33.76 7.67
N SER A 659 16.88 -35.10 7.74
CA SER A 659 17.45 -35.95 6.69
C SER A 659 16.67 -35.91 5.37
N ALA A 660 15.35 -35.74 5.42
CA ALA A 660 14.49 -35.74 4.23
C ALA A 660 14.40 -34.35 3.56
N GLY A 661 14.48 -34.28 2.23
CA GLY A 661 14.29 -33.06 1.44
C GLY A 661 15.47 -32.07 1.47
N THR A 662 15.30 -30.88 0.88
CA THR A 662 16.30 -29.80 0.85
C THR A 662 15.70 -28.48 1.37
N GLY A 663 16.55 -27.49 1.66
CA GLY A 663 16.12 -26.17 2.12
C GLY A 663 16.09 -26.03 3.64
N THR A 664 15.64 -24.86 4.10
CA THR A 664 15.62 -24.53 5.53
C THR A 664 14.58 -25.38 6.28
N LYS A 665 15.01 -26.06 7.34
CA LYS A 665 14.17 -26.95 8.15
C LYS A 665 14.29 -26.63 9.62
N ALA A 666 13.18 -26.72 10.37
CA ALA A 666 13.15 -26.36 11.79
C ALA A 666 12.18 -27.21 12.60
N VAL A 667 12.54 -27.45 13.87
CA VAL A 667 11.67 -28.03 14.90
C VAL A 667 11.50 -27.02 16.03
N TYR A 668 10.24 -26.70 16.34
CA TYR A 668 9.86 -25.65 17.28
C TYR A 668 9.27 -26.23 18.55
N ALA A 669 9.76 -25.77 19.71
CA ALA A 669 9.03 -25.81 20.97
C ALA A 669 8.13 -24.58 21.07
N VAL A 670 6.81 -24.78 20.96
CA VAL A 670 5.81 -23.72 21.02
C VAL A 670 5.24 -23.62 22.43
N PHE A 671 5.43 -22.45 23.05
CA PHE A 671 5.01 -22.19 24.43
C PHE A 671 3.57 -21.66 24.46
N ASN A 672 2.69 -22.37 25.17
CA ASN A 672 1.30 -21.98 25.42
C ASN A 672 0.50 -21.69 24.12
N GLY A 673 0.70 -22.53 23.10
CA GLY A 673 -0.06 -22.49 21.84
C GLY A 673 -0.01 -21.13 21.14
N THR A 674 -1.17 -20.58 20.77
CA THR A 674 -1.26 -19.24 20.15
C THR A 674 -0.92 -18.11 21.12
N ALA A 675 -1.11 -18.32 22.42
CA ALA A 675 -1.01 -17.27 23.43
C ALA A 675 0.43 -16.85 23.75
N GLY A 676 1.42 -17.77 23.67
CA GLY A 676 2.81 -17.49 24.07
C GLY A 676 3.00 -17.42 25.59
N LYS A 677 4.26 -17.35 26.03
CA LYS A 677 4.61 -17.09 27.44
C LYS A 677 4.92 -15.60 27.63
N THR A 678 4.19 -14.94 28.52
CA THR A 678 4.36 -13.50 28.80
C THR A 678 5.75 -13.20 29.34
N VAL A 679 6.35 -12.12 28.86
CA VAL A 679 7.57 -11.53 29.40
C VAL A 679 7.20 -10.24 30.11
N ASP A 680 7.48 -10.19 31.42
CA ASP A 680 7.19 -9.02 32.24
C ASP A 680 8.21 -7.91 31.99
N GLY A 681 7.78 -6.65 31.86
CA GLY A 681 8.70 -5.52 31.68
C GLY A 681 9.49 -5.57 30.35
N ALA A 682 10.65 -4.93 30.34
CA ALA A 682 11.51 -4.78 29.16
C ALA A 682 12.95 -5.26 29.45
N PRO A 683 13.23 -6.58 29.36
CA PRO A 683 14.57 -7.10 29.60
C PRO A 683 15.56 -6.68 28.51
N ASN A 684 16.80 -6.39 28.91
CA ASN A 684 17.91 -6.10 28.03
C ASN A 684 18.52 -7.36 27.41
N GLY A 685 18.40 -8.52 28.08
CA GLY A 685 19.00 -9.77 27.61
C GLY A 685 18.28 -11.02 28.10
N MET A 686 18.64 -12.16 27.50
CA MET A 686 18.17 -13.49 27.87
C MET A 686 19.38 -14.43 28.01
N THR A 687 19.38 -15.25 29.04
CA THR A 687 20.31 -16.38 29.19
C THR A 687 19.53 -17.69 29.18
N VAL A 688 20.13 -18.72 28.58
CA VAL A 688 19.57 -20.08 28.50
C VAL A 688 20.70 -21.07 28.71
N ASP A 689 20.50 -22.04 29.59
CA ASP A 689 21.39 -23.18 29.68
C ASP A 689 21.04 -24.15 28.55
N VAL A 690 22.01 -24.44 27.69
CA VAL A 690 21.80 -25.24 26.47
C VAL A 690 22.71 -26.46 26.51
N TYR A 691 22.10 -27.64 26.50
CA TYR A 691 22.80 -28.90 26.21
C TYR A 691 22.95 -29.02 24.69
N GLY A 692 24.14 -28.65 24.19
CA GLY A 692 24.48 -28.72 22.77
C GLY A 692 24.80 -30.15 22.34
N ASP A 693 24.56 -30.44 21.07
CA ASP A 693 24.78 -31.74 20.44
C ASP A 693 25.92 -31.71 19.39
N GLY A 694 26.66 -30.60 19.29
CA GLY A 694 27.75 -30.44 18.33
C GLY A 694 27.30 -30.41 16.86
N SER A 695 26.01 -30.21 16.59
CA SER A 695 25.43 -30.36 15.25
C SER A 695 25.73 -29.25 14.26
N LEU A 696 26.28 -28.12 14.72
CA LEU A 696 26.44 -26.88 13.94
C LEU A 696 25.12 -26.26 13.43
N ASN A 697 23.96 -26.80 13.84
CA ASN A 697 22.66 -26.20 13.61
C ASN A 697 22.50 -24.92 14.46
N TRP A 698 21.53 -24.08 14.09
CA TRP A 698 21.24 -22.84 14.79
C TRP A 698 20.19 -23.08 15.86
N LEU A 699 20.31 -22.38 16.99
CA LEU A 699 19.28 -22.29 18.03
C LEU A 699 18.74 -20.86 18.09
N ARG A 700 17.43 -20.72 17.95
CA ARG A 700 16.76 -19.41 17.86
C ARG A 700 15.52 -19.36 18.74
N ALA A 701 15.14 -18.16 19.16
CA ALA A 701 13.88 -17.86 19.82
C ALA A 701 13.03 -16.93 18.95
N GLU A 702 11.71 -17.01 19.06
CA GLU A 702 10.78 -16.05 18.46
C GLU A 702 10.00 -15.36 19.57
N PHE A 703 10.05 -14.03 19.57
CA PHE A 703 9.21 -13.19 20.41
C PHE A 703 8.13 -12.52 19.55
N THR A 704 6.93 -12.36 20.11
CA THR A 704 5.88 -11.52 19.53
C THR A 704 5.77 -10.25 20.36
N ASP A 705 5.89 -9.09 19.73
CA ASP A 705 5.78 -7.80 20.40
C ASP A 705 4.33 -7.32 20.59
N ALA A 706 4.15 -6.18 21.25
CA ALA A 706 2.84 -5.60 21.53
C ALA A 706 2.03 -5.20 20.27
N ASP A 707 2.68 -5.01 19.12
CA ASP A 707 2.02 -4.75 17.83
C ASP A 707 1.66 -6.07 17.09
N GLY A 708 2.02 -7.23 17.65
CA GLY A 708 1.86 -8.54 17.02
C GLY A 708 2.97 -8.92 16.05
N LYS A 709 4.08 -8.17 15.99
CA LYS A 709 5.20 -8.44 15.10
C LYS A 709 6.12 -9.51 15.71
N ALA A 710 6.55 -10.46 14.87
CA ALA A 710 7.51 -11.49 15.25
C ALA A 710 8.96 -11.00 15.16
N HIS A 711 9.77 -11.35 16.14
CA HIS A 711 11.20 -11.04 16.24
C HIS A 711 11.99 -12.33 16.48
N LEU A 712 12.91 -12.65 15.55
CA LEU A 712 13.73 -13.87 15.62
C LEU A 712 15.08 -13.58 16.28
N VAL A 713 15.25 -14.06 17.51
CA VAL A 713 16.43 -13.87 18.34
C VAL A 713 17.39 -15.05 18.17
N ASP A 714 18.65 -14.76 17.83
CA ASP A 714 19.70 -15.78 17.72
C ASP A 714 20.21 -16.11 19.13
N LEU A 715 19.99 -17.34 19.60
CA LEU A 715 20.56 -17.83 20.85
C LEU A 715 21.96 -18.43 20.60
N ALA A 716 22.11 -19.17 19.50
CA ALA A 716 23.39 -19.62 18.98
C ALA A 716 23.30 -19.80 17.45
N LYS A 717 24.21 -19.19 16.70
CA LYS A 717 24.26 -19.39 15.24
C LYS A 717 24.86 -20.74 14.85
N GLN A 718 25.71 -21.33 15.69
CA GLN A 718 26.23 -22.67 15.48
C GLN A 718 26.32 -23.35 16.83
N LEU A 719 25.69 -24.52 16.95
CA LEU A 719 25.84 -25.42 18.10
C LEU A 719 27.16 -26.19 17.93
N ASP A 720 28.29 -25.50 18.17
CA ASP A 720 29.66 -26.00 18.01
C ASP A 720 30.24 -26.69 19.26
N TRP A 721 29.38 -27.04 20.22
CA TRP A 721 29.75 -27.71 21.46
C TRP A 721 28.82 -28.87 21.79
N THR A 722 29.34 -29.82 22.56
CA THR A 722 28.58 -30.90 23.18
C THR A 722 28.48 -30.67 24.68
N GLY A 723 27.30 -30.88 25.28
CA GLY A 723 27.07 -30.71 26.72
C GLY A 723 26.53 -29.31 27.09
N TRP A 724 26.41 -29.06 28.40
CA TRP A 724 25.81 -27.82 28.92
C TRP A 724 26.70 -26.59 28.74
N LYS A 725 26.12 -25.52 28.19
CA LYS A 725 26.72 -24.18 28.07
C LYS A 725 25.62 -23.14 28.24
N THR A 726 25.85 -22.12 29.06
CA THR A 726 24.94 -20.96 29.12
C THR A 726 25.17 -20.06 27.91
N VAL A 727 24.16 -19.88 27.07
CA VAL A 727 24.17 -18.91 25.97
C VAL A 727 23.48 -17.62 26.39
N LYS A 728 23.90 -16.49 25.82
CA LYS A 728 23.37 -15.16 26.12
C LYS A 728 22.95 -14.46 24.83
N ALA A 729 21.73 -13.91 24.82
CA ALA A 729 21.20 -13.08 23.75
C ALA A 729 20.94 -11.65 24.25
N ASP A 730 21.32 -10.65 23.45
CA ASP A 730 20.95 -9.25 23.65
C ASP A 730 19.53 -9.05 23.10
N LEU A 731 18.55 -8.82 23.97
CA LEU A 731 17.17 -8.58 23.55
C LEU A 731 16.94 -7.12 23.14
N SER A 732 17.76 -6.20 23.66
CA SER A 732 17.62 -4.77 23.37
C SER A 732 17.92 -4.46 21.89
N SER A 733 18.74 -5.26 21.23
CA SER A 733 19.06 -5.11 19.80
C SER A 733 17.89 -5.31 18.85
N TYR A 734 16.81 -5.95 19.29
CA TYR A 734 15.69 -6.33 18.43
C TYR A 734 14.58 -5.26 18.32
N GLY A 735 14.66 -4.17 19.10
CA GLY A 735 13.70 -3.05 19.01
C GLY A 735 12.25 -3.48 19.23
N MET A 736 12.03 -4.39 20.19
CA MET A 736 10.72 -4.95 20.49
C MET A 736 9.88 -3.97 21.31
N LYS A 737 8.59 -3.87 20.98
CA LYS A 737 7.62 -3.15 21.83
C LYS A 737 7.06 -4.07 22.92
N TYR A 738 7.15 -3.61 24.17
CA TYR A 738 6.70 -4.37 25.33
C TYR A 738 5.23 -4.06 25.70
N PRO A 739 4.51 -5.01 26.34
CA PRO A 739 4.95 -6.35 26.73
C PRO A 739 5.13 -7.29 25.53
N VAL A 740 6.17 -8.13 25.59
CA VAL A 740 6.43 -9.16 24.56
C VAL A 740 6.01 -10.53 25.07
N LYS A 741 5.89 -11.49 24.15
CA LYS A 741 5.63 -12.89 24.48
C LYS A 741 6.67 -13.79 23.84
N LEU A 742 7.30 -14.68 24.61
CA LEU A 742 8.12 -15.75 24.05
C LEU A 742 7.19 -16.78 23.41
N LYS A 743 7.26 -16.88 22.08
CA LYS A 743 6.35 -17.71 21.29
C LYS A 743 6.90 -19.13 21.12
N ARG A 744 8.15 -19.24 20.68
CA ARG A 744 8.81 -20.51 20.40
C ARG A 744 10.32 -20.41 20.50
N ILE A 745 10.96 -21.51 20.85
CA ILE A 745 12.41 -21.73 20.72
C ILE A 745 12.58 -22.93 19.78
N TYR A 746 13.53 -22.84 18.86
CA TYR A 746 13.64 -23.81 17.79
C TYR A 746 15.07 -24.05 17.33
N VAL A 747 15.33 -25.30 16.95
CA VAL A 747 16.53 -25.70 16.23
C VAL A 747 16.23 -25.58 14.74
N VAL A 748 17.11 -24.93 13.99
CA VAL A 748 16.97 -24.74 12.55
C VAL A 748 18.27 -25.07 11.83
N THR A 749 18.14 -25.79 10.73
CA THR A 749 19.19 -25.92 9.72
C THR A 749 18.78 -25.08 8.52
N ILE A 750 19.64 -24.14 8.12
CA ILE A 750 19.42 -23.31 6.93
C ILE A 750 19.95 -24.02 5.70
N ALA A 751 19.41 -23.69 4.52
CA ALA A 751 19.77 -24.34 3.25
C ALA A 751 21.29 -24.29 2.96
N ASP A 752 21.92 -23.15 3.24
CA ASP A 752 23.34 -22.93 2.95
C ASP A 752 24.23 -23.65 3.97
N GLY A 753 25.15 -24.49 3.48
CA GLY A 753 26.04 -25.32 4.31
C GLY A 753 25.28 -26.37 5.13
N GLN A 754 24.12 -26.82 4.67
CA GLN A 754 23.30 -27.83 5.36
C GLN A 754 23.99 -29.19 5.47
N ASP A 755 24.81 -29.53 4.46
CA ASP A 755 25.62 -30.74 4.36
C ASP A 755 26.75 -30.81 5.39
N GLU A 756 27.17 -29.66 5.94
CA GLU A 756 28.17 -29.58 7.01
C GLU A 756 27.60 -29.81 8.42
N ARG A 757 26.27 -29.92 8.55
CA ARG A 757 25.56 -29.99 9.84
C ARG A 757 24.97 -31.37 10.08
N ALA A 758 24.88 -31.77 11.35
CA ALA A 758 24.22 -33.02 11.69
C ALA A 758 22.72 -32.93 11.33
N ALA A 759 22.24 -33.89 10.53
CA ALA A 759 20.84 -33.94 10.11
C ALA A 759 19.90 -34.39 11.22
N THR A 760 20.39 -35.15 12.20
CA THR A 760 19.60 -35.67 13.32
C THR A 760 20.28 -35.35 14.65
N GLY A 761 19.49 -35.01 15.68
CA GLY A 761 20.04 -34.73 16.99
C GLY A 761 18.99 -34.31 18.01
N ALA A 762 19.47 -33.84 19.16
CA ALA A 762 18.62 -33.37 20.24
C ALA A 762 19.33 -32.30 21.07
N VAL A 763 18.67 -31.16 21.25
CA VAL A 763 19.16 -30.04 22.06
C VAL A 763 18.34 -29.96 23.35
N GLY A 764 19.01 -29.84 24.48
CA GLY A 764 18.37 -29.59 25.78
C GLY A 764 18.37 -28.11 26.13
N LEU A 765 17.29 -27.62 26.73
CA LEU A 765 17.13 -26.26 27.20
C LEU A 765 16.73 -26.26 28.66
N ASP A 766 17.36 -25.39 29.44
CA ASP A 766 17.02 -25.18 30.84
C ASP A 766 17.31 -23.74 31.30
N ASN A 767 16.77 -23.36 32.46
CA ASN A 767 17.05 -22.10 33.16
C ASN A 767 17.01 -20.86 32.27
N LEU A 768 15.91 -20.67 31.54
CA LEU A 768 15.67 -19.46 30.76
C LEU A 768 15.51 -18.29 31.74
N LYS A 769 16.48 -17.38 31.74
CA LYS A 769 16.48 -16.18 32.58
C LYS A 769 16.49 -14.93 31.73
N LEU A 770 15.87 -13.87 32.25
CA LEU A 770 15.80 -12.56 31.62
C LEU A 770 16.58 -11.56 32.48
N GLN A 771 17.39 -10.75 31.81
CA GLN A 771 18.24 -9.73 32.42
C GLN A 771 17.59 -8.36 32.27
N TYR A 772 17.32 -7.70 33.39
CA TYR A 772 16.73 -6.35 33.42
C TYR A 772 17.76 -5.36 33.95
N ALA A 773 17.94 -4.23 33.26
CA ALA A 773 18.57 -3.08 33.90
C ALA A 773 17.78 -2.70 35.15
N SER A 774 18.48 -2.46 36.26
CA SER A 774 17.85 -1.90 37.44
C SER A 774 17.41 -0.47 37.12
N ALA A 775 16.27 -0.04 37.65
CA ALA A 775 15.95 1.39 37.60
C ALA A 775 17.12 2.16 38.25
N PRO A 776 17.59 3.29 37.68
CA PRO A 776 18.59 4.11 38.33
C PRO A 776 18.07 4.44 39.72
N VAL A 777 18.86 4.15 40.74
CA VAL A 777 18.48 4.33 42.14
C VAL A 777 18.11 5.80 42.33
N THR A 778 16.83 6.10 42.50
CA THR A 778 16.38 7.38 43.05
C THR A 778 16.83 7.41 44.50
N SER A 779 18.01 7.98 44.75
CA SER A 779 18.61 8.00 46.07
C SER A 779 18.03 9.12 46.95
N VAL A 780 17.70 8.70 48.18
CA VAL A 780 17.54 9.43 49.45
C VAL A 780 16.64 10.67 49.44
N ASN A 781 15.53 10.61 50.20
CA ASN A 781 14.74 11.78 50.59
C ASN A 781 15.65 12.75 51.36
N LYS A 782 16.06 13.84 50.71
CA LYS A 782 16.85 14.92 51.29
C LYS A 782 15.93 16.10 51.51
N SER A 783 15.83 16.60 52.73
CA SER A 783 15.02 17.78 53.02
C SER A 783 15.89 19.04 53.00
N ILE A 784 15.65 19.93 52.05
CA ILE A 784 16.33 21.21 51.91
C ILE A 784 15.42 22.32 52.41
N VAL A 785 15.88 23.11 53.38
CA VAL A 785 15.15 24.29 53.87
C VAL A 785 15.95 25.55 53.61
N MET A 786 15.31 26.57 53.04
CA MET A 786 15.91 27.88 52.78
C MET A 786 14.92 29.01 53.10
N ASN A 787 15.42 30.23 53.22
CA ASN A 787 14.56 31.43 53.31
C ASN A 787 14.96 32.44 52.26
N ILE A 788 13.97 33.11 51.67
CA ILE A 788 14.22 34.21 50.72
C ILE A 788 15.06 35.30 51.40
N GLY A 789 16.08 35.78 50.69
CA GLY A 789 16.99 36.83 51.16
C GLY A 789 18.08 36.37 52.15
N LYS A 790 18.04 35.12 52.63
CA LYS A 790 19.07 34.58 53.54
C LYS A 790 20.07 33.71 52.79
N LYS A 791 21.35 33.82 53.15
CA LYS A 791 22.45 32.97 52.66
C LYS A 791 22.66 31.70 53.51
N THR A 792 21.71 31.34 54.36
CA THR A 792 21.77 30.14 55.20
C THR A 792 20.65 29.19 54.79
N ALA A 793 20.99 27.94 54.53
CA ALA A 793 20.06 26.86 54.25
C ALA A 793 20.38 25.65 55.14
N THR A 794 19.46 24.71 55.28
CA THR A 794 19.75 23.40 55.90
C THR A 794 19.51 22.27 54.92
N VAL A 795 20.34 21.23 55.00
CA VAL A 795 20.15 19.95 54.31
C VAL A 795 20.10 18.88 55.39
N ASP A 796 18.95 18.21 55.54
CA ASP A 796 18.67 17.26 56.63
C ASP A 796 19.00 17.83 58.03
N GLY A 797 18.65 19.11 58.24
CA GLY A 797 18.91 19.82 59.50
C GLY A 797 20.35 20.35 59.66
N LYS A 798 21.30 19.99 58.80
CA LYS A 798 22.67 20.54 58.84
C LYS A 798 22.74 21.87 58.11
N SER A 799 23.24 22.91 58.78
CA SER A 799 23.39 24.26 58.21
C SER A 799 24.48 24.33 57.13
N ILE A 800 24.17 25.00 56.02
CA ILE A 800 25.04 25.28 54.87
C ILE A 800 24.92 26.76 54.49
N THR A 801 26.05 27.37 54.14
CA THR A 801 26.10 28.75 53.61
C THR A 801 25.97 28.74 52.09
N LEU A 802 25.10 29.60 51.56
CA LEU A 802 24.83 29.78 50.13
C LEU A 802 25.67 30.90 49.54
N ASP A 803 26.20 30.70 48.33
CA ASP A 803 26.89 31.75 47.57
C ASP A 803 25.97 32.95 47.28
N VAL A 804 24.72 32.66 46.92
CA VAL A 804 23.66 33.63 46.63
C VAL A 804 22.38 33.22 47.35
N ALA A 805 21.65 34.18 47.91
CA ALA A 805 20.38 33.91 48.57
C ALA A 805 19.27 33.57 47.56
N PRO A 806 18.29 32.71 47.92
CA PRO A 806 17.05 32.58 47.16
C PRO A 806 16.35 33.94 47.10
N LEU A 807 15.63 34.21 46.02
CA LEU A 807 14.96 35.50 45.83
C LEU A 807 13.59 35.34 45.21
N GLU A 808 12.71 36.30 45.49
CA GLU A 808 11.43 36.44 44.82
C GLU A 808 11.57 37.56 43.78
N LEU A 809 11.22 37.26 42.52
CA LEU A 809 11.24 38.23 41.43
C LEU A 809 9.94 38.09 40.64
N ASN A 810 9.15 39.16 40.58
CA ASN A 810 7.85 39.22 39.88
C ASN A 810 6.92 38.05 40.26
N GLY A 811 6.82 37.75 41.55
CA GLY A 811 5.99 36.65 42.08
C GLY A 811 6.55 35.24 41.81
N THR A 812 7.76 35.11 41.26
CA THR A 812 8.44 33.83 41.09
C THR A 812 9.60 33.68 42.06
N THR A 813 9.61 32.57 42.80
CA THR A 813 10.73 32.20 43.68
C THR A 813 11.84 31.53 42.89
N TYR A 814 13.05 32.08 42.98
CA TYR A 814 14.27 31.59 42.37
C TYR A 814 15.22 31.02 43.42
N VAL A 815 15.85 29.89 43.09
CA VAL A 815 16.75 29.16 43.98
C VAL A 815 18.13 28.93 43.33
N PRO A 816 19.22 28.88 44.10
CA PRO A 816 20.57 28.67 43.56
C PRO A 816 20.70 27.26 42.99
N LEU A 817 20.86 27.15 41.67
CA LEU A 817 20.81 25.86 40.97
C LEU A 817 21.90 24.89 41.44
N ARG A 818 23.14 25.37 41.58
CA ARG A 818 24.28 24.54 42.02
C ARG A 818 24.03 23.95 43.40
N PHE A 819 23.67 24.78 44.39
CA PHE A 819 23.39 24.32 45.75
C PHE A 819 22.29 23.25 45.78
N VAL A 820 21.17 23.51 45.10
CA VAL A 820 20.04 22.59 45.08
C VAL A 820 20.42 21.28 44.37
N SER A 821 21.17 21.36 43.27
CA SER A 821 21.65 20.18 42.54
C SER A 821 22.62 19.34 43.37
N ASP A 822 23.63 19.98 43.99
CA ASP A 822 24.63 19.31 44.83
C ASP A 822 23.98 18.63 46.05
N ALA A 823 23.06 19.33 46.73
CA ALA A 823 22.33 18.79 47.88
C ALA A 823 21.46 17.58 47.52
N LEU A 824 20.99 17.52 46.27
CA LEU A 824 20.15 16.44 45.75
C LEU A 824 20.92 15.35 45.01
N GLY A 825 22.27 15.43 44.97
CA GLY A 825 23.14 14.47 44.30
C GLY A 825 23.00 14.48 42.77
N ALA A 826 22.51 15.58 42.18
CA ALA A 826 22.39 15.73 40.74
C ALA A 826 23.74 16.10 40.10
N THR A 827 24.00 15.57 38.91
CA THR A 827 25.16 15.98 38.10
C THR A 827 24.81 17.24 37.33
N LEU A 828 25.64 18.28 37.45
CA LEU A 828 25.46 19.55 36.76
C LEU A 828 26.55 19.77 35.71
N LYS A 829 26.15 20.08 34.48
CA LYS A 829 27.04 20.49 33.39
C LYS A 829 26.70 21.89 32.93
N TRP A 830 27.75 22.67 32.67
CA TRP A 830 27.66 24.03 32.17
C TRP A 830 28.42 24.14 30.85
N ASP A 831 27.80 24.79 29.87
CA ASP A 831 28.38 25.10 28.57
C ASP A 831 28.38 26.62 28.38
N ASP A 832 29.55 27.24 28.55
CA ASP A 832 29.74 28.69 28.45
C ASP A 832 29.37 29.24 27.07
N LYS A 833 29.64 28.47 26.00
CA LYS A 833 29.43 28.96 24.62
C LYS A 833 27.95 29.09 24.30
N LEU A 834 27.14 28.20 24.85
CA LEU A 834 25.70 28.15 24.61
C LEU A 834 24.88 28.74 25.77
N ASN A 835 25.53 29.22 26.84
CA ASN A 835 24.90 29.63 28.10
C ASN A 835 23.89 28.58 28.59
N ARG A 836 24.31 27.32 28.53
CA ARG A 836 23.42 26.18 28.70
C ARG A 836 23.80 25.39 29.94
N VAL A 837 22.79 25.01 30.70
CA VAL A 837 22.94 24.17 31.88
C VAL A 837 22.17 22.87 31.71
N SER A 838 22.83 21.75 32.01
CA SER A 838 22.23 20.42 32.00
C SER A 838 22.28 19.85 33.42
N VAL A 839 21.13 19.47 33.95
CA VAL A 839 20.96 18.87 35.27
C VAL A 839 20.51 17.43 35.08
N ILE A 840 21.28 16.48 35.61
CA ILE A 840 21.03 15.04 35.43
C ILE A 840 20.87 14.38 36.80
N LYS A 841 19.72 13.75 37.03
CA LYS A 841 19.41 13.01 38.25
C LYS A 841 18.55 11.79 37.94
N GLY A 842 18.97 10.60 38.39
CA GLY A 842 18.22 9.37 38.17
C GLY A 842 18.11 9.04 36.68
N SER A 843 16.90 9.01 36.11
CA SER A 843 16.67 8.87 34.67
C SER A 843 16.34 10.20 33.97
N THR A 844 16.39 11.32 34.71
CA THR A 844 15.95 12.61 34.21
C THR A 844 17.12 13.53 33.90
N MET A 845 17.11 14.07 32.69
CA MET A 845 17.92 15.19 32.25
C MET A 845 17.01 16.38 31.99
N LEU A 846 17.34 17.51 32.60
CA LEU A 846 16.74 18.81 32.33
C LEU A 846 17.82 19.73 31.75
N GLU A 847 17.61 20.22 30.54
CA GLU A 847 18.50 21.15 29.87
C GLU A 847 17.82 22.48 29.61
N MET A 848 18.51 23.57 29.94
CA MET A 848 18.00 24.94 29.88
C MET A 848 19.06 25.87 29.32
N VAL A 849 18.62 26.92 28.63
CA VAL A 849 19.48 28.04 28.20
C VAL A 849 19.12 29.27 29.02
N ILE A 850 20.12 29.96 29.59
CA ILE A 850 19.89 31.15 30.41
C ILE A 850 19.16 32.22 29.60
N GLY A 851 18.13 32.82 30.20
CA GLY A 851 17.30 33.84 29.56
C GLY A 851 16.27 33.30 28.56
N LYS A 852 16.17 31.99 28.35
CA LYS A 852 15.14 31.35 27.51
C LYS A 852 14.10 30.63 28.37
N LYS A 853 12.84 30.64 27.93
CA LYS A 853 11.73 29.89 28.54
C LYS A 853 11.65 28.45 28.06
N GLU A 854 12.23 28.17 26.90
CA GLU A 854 12.28 26.81 26.37
C GLU A 854 13.30 25.97 27.15
N LEU A 855 12.93 24.72 27.39
CA LEU A 855 13.79 23.69 27.97
C LEU A 855 13.61 22.37 27.23
N VAL A 856 14.54 21.45 27.45
CA VAL A 856 14.41 20.07 26.98
C VAL A 856 14.53 19.12 28.17
N MET A 857 13.55 18.23 28.31
CA MET A 857 13.52 17.21 29.36
C MET A 857 13.46 15.84 28.71
N ASN A 858 14.48 15.00 28.95
CA ASN A 858 14.56 13.64 28.40
C ASN A 858 14.28 13.57 26.89
N GLY A 859 14.78 14.55 26.13
CA GLY A 859 14.52 14.62 24.71
C GLY A 859 13.18 15.22 24.31
N LYS A 860 12.38 15.75 25.23
CA LYS A 860 11.13 16.43 24.91
C LYS A 860 11.21 17.92 25.20
N ARG A 861 10.89 18.74 24.20
CA ARG A 861 10.80 20.19 24.35
C ARG A 861 9.61 20.54 25.25
N SER A 862 9.84 21.45 26.19
CA SER A 862 8.80 22.04 27.02
C SER A 862 9.08 23.53 27.20
N GLU A 863 8.15 24.24 27.83
CA GLU A 863 8.26 25.67 28.10
C GLU A 863 7.97 25.96 29.56
N THR A 864 8.67 26.95 30.11
CA THR A 864 8.50 27.44 31.47
C THR A 864 7.78 28.78 31.47
N ALA A 865 7.09 29.11 32.55
CA ALA A 865 6.47 30.43 32.70
C ALA A 865 7.52 31.56 32.66
N VAL A 866 8.68 31.32 33.28
CA VAL A 866 9.80 32.27 33.41
C VAL A 866 11.15 31.59 33.17
N ALA A 867 12.11 32.34 32.61
CA ALA A 867 13.43 31.83 32.25
C ALA A 867 14.38 31.74 33.46
N PRO A 868 15.37 30.83 33.46
CA PRO A 868 16.51 30.89 34.38
C PRO A 868 17.28 32.20 34.23
N ILE A 869 17.79 32.72 35.34
CA ILE A 869 18.51 34.00 35.41
C ILE A 869 19.90 33.81 36.01
N VAL A 870 20.80 34.76 35.75
CA VAL A 870 22.08 34.86 36.45
C VAL A 870 22.05 36.09 37.35
N ARG A 871 22.41 35.91 38.63
CA ARG A 871 22.58 37.00 39.58
C ARG A 871 23.84 36.79 40.39
N ASN A 872 24.68 37.82 40.50
CA ASN A 872 25.97 37.76 41.20
C ASN A 872 26.85 36.58 40.73
N GLY A 873 26.89 36.32 39.42
CA GLY A 873 27.67 35.22 38.85
C GLY A 873 27.17 33.82 39.24
N ARG A 874 25.91 33.69 39.65
CA ARG A 874 25.28 32.41 39.99
C ARG A 874 23.96 32.23 39.25
N THR A 875 23.77 31.03 38.70
CA THR A 875 22.53 30.63 38.04
C THR A 875 21.44 30.37 39.06
N LEU A 876 20.32 31.04 38.87
CA LEU A 876 19.12 30.97 39.65
C LEU A 876 17.99 30.43 38.76
N ILE A 877 17.29 29.42 39.26
CA ILE A 877 16.19 28.78 38.52
C ILE A 877 14.86 28.96 39.24
N PRO A 878 13.74 29.04 38.52
CA PRO A 878 12.42 29.02 39.13
C PRO A 878 12.20 27.73 39.91
N ILE A 879 11.76 27.81 41.15
CA ILE A 879 11.69 26.63 42.03
C ILE A 879 10.72 25.56 41.51
N ARG A 880 9.58 25.98 40.94
CA ARG A 880 8.57 25.08 40.36
C ARG A 880 9.15 24.23 39.24
N LEU A 881 10.12 24.80 38.51
CA LEU A 881 10.78 24.11 37.42
C LEU A 881 11.57 22.89 37.89
N PHE A 882 12.21 23.01 39.06
CA PHE A 882 12.95 21.93 39.66
C PHE A 882 12.03 20.88 40.27
N SER A 883 10.92 21.31 40.88
CA SER A 883 9.99 20.40 41.56
C SER A 883 9.12 19.59 40.62
N GLU A 884 8.51 20.23 39.63
CA GLU A 884 7.56 19.59 38.71
C GLU A 884 8.25 18.58 37.78
N ASN A 885 9.52 18.82 37.45
CA ASN A 885 10.22 18.05 36.42
C ASN A 885 11.21 17.02 36.96
N LEU A 886 11.68 17.17 38.21
CA LEU A 886 12.56 16.19 38.87
C LEU A 886 11.82 15.34 39.92
N GLY A 887 10.50 15.48 40.03
CA GLY A 887 9.66 14.69 40.94
C GLY A 887 9.81 15.06 42.42
N LEU A 888 10.21 16.31 42.71
CA LEU A 888 10.44 16.80 44.08
C LEU A 888 9.20 17.52 44.61
N LYS A 889 8.95 17.43 45.91
CA LYS A 889 7.89 18.21 46.57
C LYS A 889 8.44 19.54 47.02
N VAL A 890 7.73 20.63 46.73
CA VAL A 890 8.11 21.97 47.17
C VAL A 890 7.03 22.58 48.04
N GLY A 891 7.42 22.95 49.25
CA GLY A 891 6.63 23.75 50.18
C GLY A 891 7.08 25.21 50.16
N TYR A 892 6.11 26.13 50.23
CA TYR A 892 6.37 27.55 50.43
C TYR A 892 5.48 28.12 51.53
N GLU A 893 6.10 28.69 52.56
CA GLU A 893 5.40 29.36 53.66
C GLU A 893 5.59 30.87 53.55
N ASN A 894 4.50 31.58 53.20
CA ASN A 894 4.58 33.01 52.89
C ASN A 894 4.93 33.89 54.10
N LYS A 895 4.53 33.51 55.33
CA LYS A 895 4.79 34.30 56.55
C LYS A 895 6.28 34.35 56.90
N THR A 896 6.96 33.22 56.79
CA THR A 896 8.39 33.06 57.15
C THR A 896 9.30 33.16 55.92
N LYS A 897 8.70 33.31 54.73
CA LYS A 897 9.38 33.24 53.43
C LYS A 897 10.26 32.00 53.30
N LYS A 898 9.79 30.90 53.91
CA LYS A 898 10.49 29.61 54.00
C LYS A 898 10.15 28.75 52.78
N ILE A 899 11.17 28.12 52.25
CA ILE A 899 11.14 27.20 51.12
C ILE A 899 11.58 25.83 51.64
N THR A 900 10.80 24.79 51.37
CA THR A 900 11.16 23.39 51.64
C THR A 900 11.18 22.62 50.33
N ILE A 901 12.21 21.81 50.08
CA ILE A 901 12.31 20.90 48.94
C ILE A 901 12.57 19.50 49.49
N ASP A 902 11.70 18.54 49.18
CA ASP A 902 11.74 17.14 49.64
C ASP A 902 11.74 16.13 48.48
#